data_AF-W3X4L2-F1
#
_entry.id   AF-W3X4L2-F1
#
_cell.length_a   1.000
_cell.length_b   1.000
_cell.length_c   1.000
_cell.angle_alpha   90.00
_cell.angle_beta   90.00
_cell.angle_gamma   90.00
#
_symmetry.space_group_name_H-M   'P 1'
#
loop_
_entity.id
_entity.type
_entity.pdbx_description
1 polymer ?
#
loop_
_entity_poly.entity_id
_entity_poly.type
_entity_poly.pdbx_seq_one_letter_code
_entity_poly.pdbx_strand_id
1 'polypeptide(L)'
;MERPTKRPRWEPPTTNDQAGPTTQASSSRQEHPHEFTHFGGTGLQNHSGSINVRGNLNIGSPAVLGGSSSHQQSILESLRFDQMDSRHASIKKAFRNTCKWFLQTPVYKEWENKDPSQDENHFLWIKGKPGAGKSTLMKFLYQQMQSRSKKSNDVLISFFFNARGHALEKSTVGLYRSLLVQLLEKQPSLLDKLDTPHQYGNWDVDSLKTLFEQAIQGMGQTSVVCLVDALDECEEDEIREMVGFFTDLVCTENQLSICFASRHYPYITVETGLSIILEKQNEHQDDIAAYLGTALRIGHDQLAEKIRLDLQEKASGVFMWVVLVVDILNKEFDAGRRHTLREKVKQLPANLHELFRDILTRDSNHQDALLLCIQWVLFAKQPLTPKELYFAILSGYEPQYLVDCHSDSISDEDIYKYILNNSKGVVENTKAKIPRVQFIHESVRDFLLKEGGLGQIFPALKVNTHGQSHEALKHCCLTYMNVGTRIETKVEDPTSQTTKQALPFLEYAIAGILHHAEQAENSGVSQSEFLAEFPREEWIVQHNLLQMHKTRRYTPQASLLYILAESDASGLIRAHRSWQSFFKVEDERYGLPILAAMATKSTSAVQTMLKIHGNQSSKFSWAYFQSITPSPLGDFFCSSTRDFNFNKRRETTAELLTHGCEGLLLFLLLADQCDLGSRSSTGRTLLELAIDKGYNIVLKELHQRKDTISTRNKVRQAWLKAKDVAVVKFLLTLGADTSVQNELGETLLFRSIQTKSKRGNEVAKLLIESGADCSIATDQGETPLHWISKNFHSRDMEASIVDLLAESGGTNGLSITDNEGRTPLHHACRNSNSTEVVAMSLIERGADVSATDNKGRTPLHYIAINSSFDSTWLENVGLLIKHGADVSTTDIEGRTPIHYACSNARYYSDIIWELVTLLVQHGADAWITDQKGRTPLDYANEINNIEE
;
A
#
# COMPACT_ATOMS: atom_id res chain seq x y z
N MET A 1 22.63 60.96 55.22
CA MET A 1 23.94 60.70 55.85
C MET A 1 24.44 59.38 55.29
N GLU A 2 25.03 59.38 54.10
CA GLU A 2 26.45 59.64 53.78
C GLU A 2 27.36 58.40 53.90
N ARG A 3 27.73 57.91 52.70
CA ARG A 3 28.95 57.26 52.16
C ARG A 3 30.29 57.57 52.89
N PRO A 4 31.52 57.20 52.37
CA PRO A 4 32.01 56.29 51.29
C PRO A 4 33.22 55.41 51.77
N THR A 5 34.01 54.62 50.98
CA THR A 5 35.01 54.94 49.92
C THR A 5 35.63 53.63 49.33
N LYS A 6 35.65 53.35 48.02
CA LYS A 6 36.54 53.75 46.87
C LYS A 6 37.72 52.79 46.55
N ARG A 7 37.58 52.08 45.40
CA ARG A 7 38.46 51.85 44.21
C ARG A 7 39.91 52.40 44.18
N PRO A 8 40.87 51.82 43.40
CA PRO A 8 40.86 51.90 41.92
C PRO A 8 41.43 50.71 41.09
N ARG A 9 41.19 50.80 39.77
CA ARG A 9 41.67 49.99 38.62
C ARG A 9 42.52 50.91 37.73
N TRP A 10 43.64 50.44 37.15
CA TRP A 10 44.26 51.01 35.93
C TRP A 10 44.96 49.88 35.13
N GLU A 11 44.71 49.82 33.82
CA GLU A 11 45.37 48.98 32.78
C GLU A 11 46.45 49.83 32.03
N PRO A 12 46.99 49.43 30.86
CA PRO A 12 48.00 48.43 30.49
C PRO A 12 49.32 49.12 30.00
N PRO A 13 50.27 48.44 29.31
CA PRO A 13 50.28 48.59 27.85
C PRO A 13 50.78 47.39 27.01
N THR A 14 50.49 47.54 25.72
CA THR A 14 50.86 46.88 24.46
C THR A 14 52.35 46.56 24.23
N THR A 15 52.66 45.46 23.51
CA THR A 15 53.13 45.41 22.10
C THR A 15 53.97 44.15 21.78
N ASN A 16 53.56 43.47 20.71
CA ASN A 16 54.34 42.91 19.60
C ASN A 16 55.60 42.02 19.78
N ASP A 17 55.52 40.94 18.99
CA ASP A 17 56.52 40.44 18.03
C ASP A 17 57.64 39.48 18.47
N GLN A 18 57.45 38.27 17.94
CA GLN A 18 58.38 37.51 17.09
C GLN A 18 59.50 36.64 17.67
N ALA A 19 59.58 35.49 16.98
CA ALA A 19 60.75 34.67 16.66
C ALA A 19 61.20 33.63 17.70
N GLY A 20 61.07 32.35 17.31
CA GLY A 20 61.96 31.28 17.78
C GLY A 20 63.41 31.52 17.34
N PRO A 21 64.38 30.68 17.76
CA PRO A 21 64.51 29.38 17.09
C PRO A 21 65.03 28.21 17.95
N THR A 22 64.91 27.03 17.33
CA THR A 22 65.63 25.75 17.46
C THR A 22 67.02 25.76 18.13
N THR A 23 67.35 24.75 18.95
CA THR A 23 68.10 23.53 18.55
C THR A 23 68.54 22.65 19.74
N GLN A 24 68.23 21.35 19.60
CA GLN A 24 69.07 20.15 19.76
C GLN A 24 69.70 19.72 21.10
N ALA A 25 69.56 18.39 21.28
CA ALA A 25 70.48 17.41 21.88
C ALA A 25 70.61 17.40 23.41
N SER A 26 70.75 16.29 24.14
CA SER A 26 70.52 14.84 23.99
C SER A 26 71.29 14.20 25.16
N SER A 27 70.71 13.22 25.88
CA SER A 27 71.38 12.09 26.60
C SER A 27 70.44 11.58 27.71
N SER A 28 69.75 10.44 27.48
CA SER A 28 70.13 9.06 27.87
C SER A 28 70.02 8.82 29.38
N ARG A 29 68.97 8.15 29.88
CA ARG A 29 68.83 6.70 30.25
C ARG A 29 68.39 6.74 31.74
N GLN A 30 67.53 5.92 32.32
CA GLN A 30 67.03 4.57 32.07
C GLN A 30 65.86 4.31 33.06
N GLU A 31 65.02 3.31 32.75
CA GLU A 31 64.25 2.44 33.67
C GLU A 31 62.77 2.74 34.03
N HIS A 32 61.91 1.98 33.33
CA HIS A 32 60.66 1.28 33.70
C HIS A 32 59.37 2.03 34.09
N PRO A 33 58.24 1.67 33.43
CA PRO A 33 56.95 1.61 34.09
C PRO A 33 56.32 0.20 34.01
N HIS A 34 55.69 -0.19 35.12
CA HIS A 34 54.76 -1.30 35.23
C HIS A 34 53.42 -0.93 34.56
N GLU A 35 52.96 -1.77 33.65
CA GLU A 35 51.63 -1.70 33.04
C GLU A 35 50.60 -2.45 33.89
N PHE A 36 49.50 -1.78 34.25
CA PHE A 36 48.22 -2.38 34.55
C PHE A 36 47.29 -2.12 33.36
N THR A 37 46.86 -3.17 32.67
CA THR A 37 46.01 -3.09 31.48
C THR A 37 44.57 -3.46 31.80
N HIS A 38 43.67 -2.49 31.61
CA HIS A 38 42.25 -2.68 31.35
C HIS A 38 42.02 -2.68 29.83
N PHE A 39 41.22 -3.60 29.30
CA PHE A 39 40.69 -3.59 27.92
C PHE A 39 39.32 -4.30 27.94
N GLY A 40 38.24 -3.83 27.31
CA GLY A 40 38.11 -2.97 26.14
C GLY A 40 37.55 -3.81 24.98
N GLY A 41 36.23 -3.75 24.75
CA GLY A 41 35.54 -4.45 23.67
C GLY A 41 36.03 -3.99 22.30
N THR A 42 36.23 -4.94 21.39
CA THR A 42 37.01 -4.77 20.15
C THR A 42 36.35 -3.80 19.16
N GLY A 43 36.88 -2.58 19.08
CA GLY A 43 36.85 -1.73 17.88
C GLY A 43 38.14 -1.96 17.08
N LEU A 44 38.01 -2.13 15.77
CA LEU A 44 39.14 -2.01 14.84
C LEU A 44 39.26 -0.54 14.45
N GLN A 45 40.22 0.17 15.03
CA GLN A 45 40.76 1.42 14.49
C GLN A 45 42.29 1.28 14.40
N ASN A 46 42.83 1.43 13.19
CA ASN A 46 44.26 1.62 12.97
C ASN A 46 44.56 3.13 13.05
N HIS A 47 45.44 3.54 13.97
CA HIS A 47 45.98 4.88 14.03
C HIS A 47 47.42 4.89 13.49
N SER A 48 47.63 5.50 12.32
CA SER A 48 48.72 6.43 11.97
C SER A 48 49.03 6.45 10.46
N GLY A 49 48.90 7.64 9.86
CA GLY A 49 49.88 8.17 8.90
C GLY A 49 49.81 7.77 7.43
N SER A 50 49.03 8.55 6.66
CA SER A 50 49.15 8.81 5.22
C SER A 50 48.95 7.65 4.23
N ILE A 51 47.76 7.60 3.61
CA ILE A 51 47.61 7.07 2.25
C ILE A 51 47.08 8.22 1.39
N ASN A 52 47.87 8.59 0.39
CA ASN A 52 47.53 9.60 -0.61
C ASN A 52 46.23 9.19 -1.35
N VAL A 53 45.15 9.95 -1.17
CA VAL A 53 43.95 9.82 -2.00
C VAL A 53 44.23 10.49 -3.34
N ARG A 54 44.76 9.73 -4.30
CA ARG A 54 44.57 10.03 -5.73
C ARG A 54 43.50 9.09 -6.26
N GLY A 55 42.28 9.58 -6.24
CA GLY A 55 41.11 8.90 -6.77
C GLY A 55 39.86 9.61 -6.28
N ASN A 56 39.45 10.65 -7.01
CA ASN A 56 38.09 11.17 -6.90
C ASN A 56 37.12 10.01 -7.17
N LEU A 57 36.57 9.40 -6.12
CA LEU A 57 35.30 8.69 -6.24
C LEU A 57 34.23 9.77 -6.34
N ASN A 58 34.08 10.28 -7.57
CA ASN A 58 32.86 10.93 -8.01
C ASN A 58 31.72 9.99 -7.63
N ILE A 59 30.84 10.47 -6.75
CA ILE A 59 29.47 9.99 -6.70
C ILE A 59 28.93 10.30 -8.09
N GLY A 60 29.00 9.31 -8.97
CA GLY A 60 28.34 9.37 -10.26
C GLY A 60 26.86 9.58 -9.97
N SER A 61 26.36 10.74 -10.37
CA SER A 61 25.05 10.82 -11.01
C SER A 61 24.84 9.56 -11.86
N PRO A 62 23.61 9.01 -11.94
CA PRO A 62 23.38 7.75 -12.63
C PRO A 62 23.97 7.86 -14.03
N ALA A 63 24.93 7.00 -14.34
CA ALA A 63 25.43 6.89 -15.70
C ALA A 63 24.23 6.59 -16.58
N VAL A 64 23.87 7.54 -17.43
CA VAL A 64 22.93 7.35 -18.53
C VAL A 64 23.55 6.32 -19.46
N LEU A 65 23.19 5.06 -19.24
CA LEU A 65 23.42 3.96 -20.15
C LEU A 65 22.03 3.38 -20.46
N GLY A 66 21.53 3.72 -21.65
CA GLY A 66 20.54 2.95 -22.40
C GLY A 66 19.13 2.84 -21.81
N GLY A 67 18.28 3.82 -22.13
CA GLY A 67 16.82 3.72 -22.24
C GLY A 67 16.07 2.63 -21.46
N SER A 68 15.93 2.79 -20.14
CA SER A 68 14.78 2.24 -19.40
C SER A 68 13.69 3.32 -19.31
N SER A 69 12.44 2.94 -19.55
CA SER A 69 11.31 3.86 -19.52
C SER A 69 11.07 4.36 -18.09
N SER A 70 10.65 5.62 -17.92
CA SER A 70 10.31 6.23 -16.61
C SER A 70 9.32 5.41 -15.77
N HIS A 71 8.53 4.58 -16.45
CA HIS A 71 7.60 3.61 -15.90
C HIS A 71 8.28 2.50 -15.10
N GLN A 72 9.39 1.93 -15.59
CA GLN A 72 10.09 0.82 -14.94
C GLN A 72 10.67 1.23 -13.58
N GLN A 73 11.21 2.45 -13.52
CA GLN A 73 11.77 3.00 -12.28
C GLN A 73 10.67 3.30 -11.25
N SER A 74 9.50 3.76 -11.69
CA SER A 74 8.34 4.00 -10.81
C SER A 74 7.81 2.72 -10.17
N ILE A 75 7.79 1.59 -10.89
CA ILE A 75 7.36 0.30 -10.33
C ILE A 75 8.32 -0.17 -9.24
N LEU A 76 9.63 -0.17 -9.52
CA LEU A 76 10.66 -0.54 -8.55
C LEU A 76 10.60 0.33 -7.29
N GLU A 77 10.45 1.64 -7.45
CA GLU A 77 10.31 2.57 -6.33
C GLU A 77 9.03 2.29 -5.52
N SER A 78 7.92 1.94 -6.16
CA SER A 78 6.67 1.60 -5.48
C SER A 78 6.73 0.26 -4.71
N LEU A 79 7.58 -0.68 -5.13
CA LEU A 79 7.79 -1.96 -4.44
C LEU A 79 8.75 -1.81 -3.26
N ARG A 80 9.73 -0.90 -3.34
CA ARG A 80 10.67 -0.62 -2.25
C ARG A 80 9.97 -0.06 -0.99
N PHE A 81 10.55 -0.36 0.18
CA PHE A 81 10.13 0.18 1.46
C PHE A 81 11.33 0.35 2.39
N ASP A 82 11.19 1.21 3.40
CA ASP A 82 12.25 1.52 4.35
C ASP A 82 12.72 0.27 5.10
N GLN A 83 14.04 0.13 5.31
CA GLN A 83 14.64 -0.96 6.09
C GLN A 83 14.47 -2.38 5.50
N MET A 84 14.14 -2.53 4.21
CA MET A 84 13.99 -3.82 3.50
C MET A 84 15.13 -4.83 3.75
N ASP A 85 16.38 -4.38 3.90
CA ASP A 85 17.56 -5.26 4.15
C ASP A 85 18.08 -5.23 5.61
N SER A 86 17.40 -4.51 6.50
CA SER A 86 17.94 -4.14 7.83
C SER A 86 18.18 -5.36 8.73
N ARG A 87 17.27 -6.34 8.69
CA ARG A 87 17.33 -7.55 9.50
C ARG A 87 18.54 -8.39 9.14
N HIS A 88 18.76 -8.65 7.85
CA HIS A 88 19.92 -9.39 7.38
C HIS A 88 21.24 -8.72 7.82
N ALA A 89 21.33 -7.38 7.78
CA ALA A 89 22.50 -6.65 8.25
C ALA A 89 22.75 -6.80 9.77
N SER A 90 21.67 -6.85 10.58
CA SER A 90 21.73 -6.93 12.05
C SER A 90 22.20 -8.28 12.60
N ILE A 91 21.90 -9.39 11.90
CA ILE A 91 22.24 -10.75 12.36
C ILE A 91 23.77 -10.89 12.54
N LYS A 92 24.22 -11.40 13.69
CA LYS A 92 25.64 -11.61 13.96
C LYS A 92 26.20 -12.65 12.98
N LYS A 93 27.42 -12.43 12.47
CA LYS A 93 28.10 -13.42 11.63
C LYS A 93 28.36 -14.67 12.47
N ALA A 94 28.30 -15.84 11.83
CA ALA A 94 28.71 -17.10 12.45
C ALA A 94 30.11 -16.95 13.07
N PHE A 95 30.31 -17.57 14.23
CA PHE A 95 31.60 -17.59 14.89
C PHE A 95 32.62 -18.37 14.03
N ARG A 96 33.93 -18.14 14.23
CA ARG A 96 34.95 -18.79 13.39
C ARG A 96 34.77 -20.31 13.46
N ASN A 97 34.64 -20.94 12.28
CA ASN A 97 34.43 -22.38 12.07
C ASN A 97 33.09 -22.97 12.50
N THR A 98 32.11 -22.17 12.97
CA THR A 98 30.77 -22.69 13.27
C THR A 98 29.89 -22.80 12.02
N CYS A 99 28.81 -23.58 12.06
CA CYS A 99 27.83 -23.80 11.00
C CYS A 99 28.34 -24.56 9.76
N LYS A 100 29.65 -24.85 9.66
CA LYS A 100 30.25 -25.53 8.49
C LYS A 100 29.77 -26.98 8.32
N TRP A 101 29.46 -27.65 9.43
CA TRP A 101 28.96 -29.02 9.44
C TRP A 101 27.66 -29.18 8.65
N PHE A 102 26.83 -28.13 8.60
CA PHE A 102 25.53 -28.16 7.93
C PHE A 102 25.66 -28.51 6.44
N LEU A 103 26.69 -27.95 5.77
CA LEU A 103 26.98 -28.23 4.36
C LEU A 103 27.38 -29.69 4.10
N GLN A 104 27.74 -30.44 5.14
CA GLN A 104 28.15 -31.84 5.03
C GLN A 104 27.00 -32.81 5.28
N THR A 105 25.85 -32.32 5.79
CA THR A 105 24.70 -33.15 6.13
C THR A 105 24.10 -33.82 4.88
N PRO A 106 23.57 -35.05 5.01
CA PRO A 106 22.88 -35.72 3.90
C PRO A 106 21.73 -34.87 3.35
N VAL A 107 20.92 -34.30 4.25
CA VAL A 107 19.76 -33.46 3.94
C VAL A 107 20.14 -32.24 3.10
N TYR A 108 21.21 -31.52 3.46
CA TYR A 108 21.66 -30.38 2.66
C TYR A 108 22.20 -30.81 1.29
N LYS A 109 22.97 -31.90 1.23
CA LYS A 109 23.53 -32.40 -0.04
C LYS A 109 22.42 -32.87 -1.00
N GLU A 110 21.38 -33.48 -0.46
CA GLU A 110 20.19 -33.89 -1.22
C GLU A 110 19.45 -32.69 -1.81
N TRP A 111 19.20 -31.67 -0.99
CA TRP A 111 18.62 -30.39 -1.44
C TRP A 111 19.51 -29.67 -2.48
N GLU A 112 20.83 -29.74 -2.33
CA GLU A 112 21.79 -29.10 -3.23
C GLU A 112 21.91 -29.80 -4.59
N ASN A 113 21.70 -31.13 -4.64
CA ASN A 113 21.94 -31.93 -5.84
C ASN A 113 20.84 -31.79 -6.91
N LYS A 114 19.70 -31.14 -6.61
CA LYS A 114 18.62 -30.80 -7.56
C LYS A 114 18.28 -31.91 -8.56
N ASP A 115 18.07 -33.14 -8.07
CA ASP A 115 17.74 -34.28 -8.94
C ASP A 115 16.35 -34.06 -9.59
N PRO A 116 16.27 -33.91 -10.93
CA PRO A 116 15.01 -33.64 -11.62
C PRO A 116 13.99 -34.78 -11.55
N SER A 117 14.40 -35.96 -11.07
CA SER A 117 13.54 -37.14 -10.96
C SER A 117 12.78 -37.25 -9.63
N GLN A 118 13.03 -36.34 -8.67
CA GLN A 118 12.36 -36.32 -7.38
C GLN A 118 11.88 -34.91 -7.01
N ASP A 119 10.57 -34.70 -7.09
CA ASP A 119 9.90 -33.43 -6.76
C ASP A 119 10.12 -32.99 -5.28
N GLU A 120 10.54 -33.91 -4.40
CA GLU A 120 10.74 -33.66 -2.96
C GLU A 120 12.03 -32.87 -2.61
N ASN A 121 12.97 -32.71 -3.56
CA ASN A 121 14.32 -32.20 -3.27
C ASN A 121 14.48 -30.68 -3.38
N HIS A 122 13.44 -29.95 -3.74
CA HIS A 122 13.53 -28.49 -3.94
C HIS A 122 13.17 -27.67 -2.70
N PHE A 123 12.68 -28.31 -1.64
CA PHE A 123 12.22 -27.65 -0.42
C PHE A 123 13.00 -28.15 0.82
N LEU A 124 13.61 -27.22 1.56
CA LEU A 124 14.35 -27.50 2.80
C LEU A 124 13.82 -26.69 3.98
N TRP A 125 13.55 -27.35 5.10
CA TRP A 125 13.07 -26.70 6.31
C TRP A 125 14.01 -26.91 7.52
N ILE A 126 14.61 -25.82 7.97
CA ILE A 126 15.43 -25.76 9.19
C ILE A 126 14.56 -25.39 10.39
N LYS A 127 14.39 -26.33 11.33
CA LYS A 127 13.63 -26.13 12.57
C LYS A 127 14.55 -26.11 13.79
N GLY A 128 14.14 -25.42 14.85
CA GLY A 128 14.84 -25.52 16.12
C GLY A 128 14.35 -24.59 17.22
N LYS A 129 14.86 -24.81 18.44
CA LYS A 129 14.50 -24.04 19.64
C LYS A 129 14.76 -22.51 19.50
N PRO A 130 14.07 -21.66 20.29
CA PRO A 130 14.43 -20.25 20.41
C PRO A 130 15.90 -20.08 20.81
N GLY A 131 16.65 -19.24 20.10
CA GLY A 131 18.06 -18.99 20.41
C GLY A 131 19.05 -20.09 19.97
N ALA A 132 18.61 -21.10 19.20
CA ALA A 132 19.47 -22.18 18.70
C ALA A 132 20.46 -21.75 17.58
N GLY A 133 20.30 -20.54 17.01
CA GLY A 133 21.20 -20.01 15.98
C GLY A 133 20.72 -20.16 14.52
N LYS A 134 19.43 -20.40 14.29
CA LYS A 134 18.83 -20.54 12.94
C LYS A 134 19.16 -19.37 12.01
N SER A 135 18.88 -18.13 12.41
CA SER A 135 19.18 -16.93 11.61
C SER A 135 20.68 -16.78 11.32
N THR A 136 21.54 -17.18 12.25
CA THR A 136 23.00 -17.21 12.06
C THR A 136 23.40 -18.22 10.99
N LEU A 137 22.78 -19.40 11.01
CA LEU A 137 22.96 -20.44 9.99
C LEU A 137 22.42 -19.98 8.63
N MET A 138 21.23 -19.37 8.56
CA MET A 138 20.66 -18.81 7.33
C MET A 138 21.56 -17.73 6.73
N LYS A 139 22.13 -16.85 7.56
CA LYS A 139 23.11 -15.85 7.11
C LYS A 139 24.42 -16.49 6.63
N PHE A 140 24.88 -17.57 7.27
CA PHE A 140 26.03 -18.33 6.81
C PHE A 140 25.75 -18.96 5.43
N LEU A 141 24.59 -19.60 5.25
CA LEU A 141 24.15 -20.18 3.98
C LEU A 141 24.08 -19.13 2.88
N TYR A 142 23.43 -17.98 3.15
CA TYR A 142 23.37 -16.86 2.20
C TYR A 142 24.77 -16.41 1.76
N GLN A 143 25.73 -16.28 2.67
CA GLN A 143 27.11 -15.90 2.33
C GLN A 143 27.83 -16.95 1.48
N GLN A 144 27.65 -18.23 1.80
CA GLN A 144 28.23 -19.33 1.02
C GLN A 144 27.64 -19.35 -0.40
N MET A 145 26.31 -19.28 -0.52
CA MET A 145 25.59 -19.30 -1.79
C MET A 145 25.87 -18.06 -2.62
N GLN A 146 25.94 -16.87 -2.02
CA GLN A 146 26.29 -15.63 -2.73
C GLN A 146 27.70 -15.69 -3.33
N SER A 147 28.66 -16.32 -2.65
CA SER A 147 30.00 -16.51 -3.20
C SER A 147 30.05 -17.48 -4.38
N ARG A 148 29.11 -18.43 -4.44
CA ARG A 148 28.96 -19.43 -5.50
C ARG A 148 28.14 -18.92 -6.68
N SER A 149 27.06 -18.19 -6.44
CA SER A 149 26.21 -17.51 -7.44
C SER A 149 27.00 -16.45 -8.24
N LYS A 150 28.13 -15.95 -7.73
CA LYS A 150 29.07 -15.16 -8.55
C LYS A 150 29.82 -15.99 -9.61
N LYS A 151 29.76 -17.32 -9.52
CA LYS A 151 30.45 -18.29 -10.39
C LYS A 151 29.47 -19.15 -11.21
N SER A 152 28.26 -19.39 -10.70
CA SER A 152 27.14 -20.00 -11.44
C SER A 152 26.19 -18.93 -11.98
N ASN A 153 25.25 -19.31 -12.85
CA ASN A 153 24.21 -18.40 -13.33
C ASN A 153 22.97 -18.37 -12.40
N ASP A 154 23.11 -18.84 -11.15
CA ASP A 154 21.99 -18.96 -10.22
C ASP A 154 21.63 -17.60 -9.60
N VAL A 155 20.34 -17.31 -9.48
CA VAL A 155 19.82 -16.11 -8.82
C VAL A 155 19.48 -16.44 -7.37
N LEU A 156 20.15 -15.75 -6.45
CA LEU A 156 19.90 -15.86 -5.01
C LEU A 156 19.04 -14.69 -4.54
N ILE A 157 17.88 -15.01 -3.96
CA ILE A 157 16.99 -14.05 -3.31
C ILE A 157 16.75 -14.45 -1.85
N SER A 158 16.48 -13.48 -0.98
CA SER A 158 16.25 -13.77 0.43
C SER A 158 15.36 -12.75 1.13
N PHE A 159 14.66 -13.21 2.16
CA PHE A 159 13.92 -12.35 3.07
C PHE A 159 14.07 -12.84 4.52
N PHE A 160 14.25 -11.91 5.45
CA PHE A 160 14.42 -12.23 6.87
C PHE A 160 13.33 -11.47 7.63
N PHE A 161 12.33 -12.20 8.13
CA PHE A 161 11.28 -11.59 8.94
C PHE A 161 11.88 -10.92 10.17
N ASN A 162 11.26 -9.80 10.54
CA ASN A 162 11.66 -9.01 11.69
C ASN A 162 10.43 -8.64 12.49
N ALA A 163 10.11 -9.42 13.53
CA ALA A 163 9.02 -9.16 14.48
C ALA A 163 9.07 -7.75 15.10
N ARG A 164 10.24 -7.10 15.05
CA ARG A 164 10.52 -5.77 15.62
C ARG A 164 10.60 -4.67 14.56
N GLY A 165 10.51 -5.03 13.30
CA GLY A 165 10.53 -4.12 12.17
C GLY A 165 9.18 -3.44 11.97
N HIS A 166 9.09 -2.59 10.95
CA HIS A 166 7.83 -1.99 10.54
C HIS A 166 6.85 -3.04 9.99
N ALA A 167 5.58 -2.67 9.80
CA ALA A 167 4.51 -3.59 9.39
C ALA A 167 4.88 -4.48 8.19
N LEU A 168 5.60 -3.93 7.20
CA LEU A 168 6.04 -4.70 6.03
C LEU A 168 7.12 -5.74 6.36
N GLU A 169 8.05 -5.47 7.29
CA GLU A 169 9.12 -6.41 7.67
C GLU A 169 8.62 -7.66 8.42
N LYS A 170 7.35 -7.65 8.85
CA LYS A 170 6.69 -8.77 9.54
C LYS A 170 5.50 -9.37 8.77
N SER A 171 5.30 -8.97 7.52
CA SER A 171 4.15 -9.39 6.69
C SER A 171 4.60 -10.08 5.40
N THR A 172 3.73 -10.92 4.87
CA THR A 172 3.92 -11.54 3.55
C THR A 172 3.94 -10.53 2.40
N VAL A 173 3.19 -9.41 2.52
CA VAL A 173 3.26 -8.28 1.57
C VAL A 173 4.69 -7.76 1.44
N GLY A 174 5.38 -7.54 2.56
CA GLY A 174 6.78 -7.09 2.54
C GLY A 174 7.74 -8.14 1.98
N LEU A 175 7.50 -9.43 2.28
CA LEU A 175 8.24 -10.55 1.68
C LEU A 175 8.16 -10.52 0.15
N TYR A 176 6.94 -10.56 -0.42
CA TYR A 176 6.78 -10.63 -1.88
C TYR A 176 7.35 -9.39 -2.58
N ARG A 177 7.13 -8.19 -2.02
CA ARG A 177 7.73 -6.95 -2.54
C ARG A 177 9.25 -7.00 -2.57
N SER A 178 9.87 -7.47 -1.48
CA SER A 178 11.33 -7.59 -1.38
C SER A 178 11.89 -8.61 -2.37
N LEU A 179 11.26 -9.79 -2.48
CA LEU A 179 11.71 -10.83 -3.40
C LEU A 179 11.56 -10.40 -4.87
N LEU A 180 10.46 -9.73 -5.22
CA LEU A 180 10.25 -9.15 -6.55
C LEU A 180 11.32 -8.10 -6.88
N VAL A 181 11.61 -7.16 -5.97
CA VAL A 181 12.66 -6.16 -6.18
C VAL A 181 14.01 -6.84 -6.43
N GLN A 182 14.36 -7.87 -5.66
CA GLN A 182 15.62 -8.60 -5.86
C GLN A 182 15.67 -9.33 -7.21
N LEU A 183 14.57 -9.96 -7.65
CA LEU A 183 14.51 -10.59 -8.98
C LEU A 183 14.65 -9.56 -10.11
N LEU A 184 13.90 -8.46 -10.03
CA LEU A 184 13.90 -7.41 -11.05
C LEU A 184 15.23 -6.66 -11.13
N GLU A 185 15.92 -6.46 -10.00
CA GLU A 185 17.27 -5.87 -10.01
C GLU A 185 18.31 -6.80 -10.64
N LYS A 186 18.12 -8.12 -10.52
CA LYS A 186 19.00 -9.12 -11.14
C LYS A 186 18.73 -9.29 -12.62
N GLN A 187 17.47 -9.21 -13.03
CA GLN A 187 17.06 -9.34 -14.42
C GLN A 187 16.00 -8.28 -14.78
N PRO A 188 16.42 -7.05 -15.13
CA PRO A 188 15.51 -5.95 -15.45
C PRO A 188 14.57 -6.24 -16.65
N SER A 189 14.98 -7.12 -17.57
CA SER A 189 14.17 -7.52 -18.73
C SER A 189 12.90 -8.31 -18.40
N LEU A 190 12.74 -8.75 -17.15
CA LEU A 190 11.48 -9.35 -16.69
C LEU A 190 10.33 -8.35 -16.68
N LEU A 191 10.61 -7.06 -16.43
CA LEU A 191 9.56 -6.06 -16.23
C LEU A 191 8.68 -5.87 -17.47
N ASP A 192 9.23 -6.07 -18.66
CA ASP A 192 8.50 -5.99 -19.93
C ASP A 192 7.54 -7.19 -20.13
N LYS A 193 7.67 -8.24 -19.33
CA LYS A 193 6.84 -9.46 -19.37
C LYS A 193 5.81 -9.55 -18.25
N LEU A 194 5.85 -8.64 -17.27
CA LEU A 194 4.96 -8.66 -16.11
C LEU A 194 3.71 -7.80 -16.38
N ASP A 195 2.55 -8.33 -16.03
CA ASP A 195 1.29 -7.57 -16.12
C ASP A 195 1.12 -6.72 -14.85
N THR A 196 1.50 -5.44 -14.92
CA THR A 196 1.50 -4.56 -13.75
C THR A 196 0.21 -3.74 -13.62
N PRO A 197 -0.40 -3.68 -12.41
CA PRO A 197 -1.62 -2.90 -12.20
C PRO A 197 -1.38 -1.40 -12.42
N HIS A 198 -2.37 -0.72 -12.98
CA HIS A 198 -2.24 0.67 -13.46
C HIS A 198 -2.21 1.73 -12.33
N GLN A 199 -2.40 1.34 -11.06
CA GLN A 199 -2.36 2.24 -9.90
C GLN A 199 -1.19 1.90 -8.97
N TYR A 200 -0.11 2.69 -9.06
CA TYR A 200 1.06 2.57 -8.20
C TYR A 200 0.73 2.86 -6.73
N GLY A 201 1.15 1.98 -5.82
CA GLY A 201 1.27 2.29 -4.39
C GLY A 201 0.36 1.51 -3.43
N ASN A 202 -0.71 0.86 -3.92
CA ASN A 202 -1.53 -0.06 -3.12
C ASN A 202 -1.34 -1.49 -3.64
N TRP A 203 -0.33 -2.18 -3.10
CA TRP A 203 -0.07 -3.59 -3.41
C TRP A 203 -0.84 -4.49 -2.43
N ASP A 204 -1.79 -5.27 -2.93
CA ASP A 204 -2.38 -6.39 -2.20
C ASP A 204 -1.57 -7.69 -2.41
N VAL A 205 -1.80 -8.68 -1.55
CA VAL A 205 -1.04 -9.94 -1.55
C VAL A 205 -1.26 -10.74 -2.83
N ASP A 206 -2.48 -10.80 -3.35
CA ASP A 206 -2.82 -11.62 -4.52
C ASP A 206 -2.14 -11.07 -5.77
N SER A 207 -2.20 -9.76 -5.98
CA SER A 207 -1.47 -9.08 -7.06
C SER A 207 0.04 -9.35 -7.00
N LEU A 208 0.63 -9.33 -5.80
CA LEU A 208 2.06 -9.60 -5.60
C LEU A 208 2.43 -11.07 -5.84
N LYS A 209 1.57 -12.02 -5.46
CA LYS A 209 1.75 -13.45 -5.73
C LYS A 209 1.75 -13.74 -7.23
N THR A 210 0.76 -13.21 -7.96
CA THR A 210 0.67 -13.36 -9.41
C THR A 210 1.90 -12.77 -10.11
N LEU A 211 2.34 -11.57 -9.69
CA LEU A 211 3.56 -10.97 -10.24
C LEU A 211 4.81 -11.79 -9.94
N PHE A 212 4.90 -12.37 -8.74
CA PHE A 212 6.03 -13.19 -8.35
C PHE A 212 6.09 -14.50 -9.15
N GLU A 213 4.95 -15.17 -9.34
CA GLU A 213 4.83 -16.36 -10.19
C GLU A 213 5.26 -16.06 -11.64
N GLN A 214 4.73 -14.99 -12.24
CA GLN A 214 5.13 -14.55 -13.57
C GLN A 214 6.62 -14.21 -13.65
N ALA A 215 7.19 -13.61 -12.61
CA ALA A 215 8.62 -13.29 -12.56
C ALA A 215 9.47 -14.56 -12.54
N ILE A 216 9.09 -15.57 -11.75
CA ILE A 216 9.77 -16.87 -11.70
C ILE A 216 9.66 -17.59 -13.05
N GLN A 217 8.48 -17.64 -13.68
CA GLN A 217 8.29 -18.21 -15.02
C GLN A 217 9.13 -17.47 -16.07
N GLY A 218 9.23 -16.15 -15.96
CA GLY A 218 10.02 -15.29 -16.85
C GLY A 218 11.53 -15.53 -16.77
N MET A 219 12.02 -16.20 -15.72
CA MET A 219 13.44 -16.56 -15.54
C MET A 219 13.91 -17.64 -16.52
N GLY A 220 12.99 -18.44 -17.07
CA GLY A 220 13.32 -19.57 -17.94
C GLY A 220 14.24 -20.58 -17.24
N GLN A 221 15.33 -20.99 -17.90
CA GLN A 221 16.25 -22.01 -17.38
C GLN A 221 17.17 -21.54 -16.23
N THR A 222 17.04 -20.28 -15.79
CA THR A 222 17.83 -19.73 -14.69
C THR A 222 17.32 -20.26 -13.36
N SER A 223 18.17 -20.99 -12.62
CA SER A 223 17.78 -21.47 -11.30
C SER A 223 17.70 -20.33 -10.27
N VAL A 224 16.64 -20.32 -9.47
CA VAL A 224 16.40 -19.36 -8.40
C VAL A 224 16.46 -20.08 -7.06
N VAL A 225 17.27 -19.56 -6.14
CA VAL A 225 17.33 -20.04 -4.75
C VAL A 225 16.74 -18.97 -3.83
N CYS A 226 15.70 -19.34 -3.09
CA CYS A 226 15.00 -18.46 -2.15
C CYS A 226 15.26 -18.87 -0.71
N LEU A 227 15.82 -17.96 0.10
CA LEU A 227 16.03 -18.16 1.53
C LEU A 227 15.07 -17.29 2.34
N VAL A 228 14.22 -17.91 3.17
CA VAL A 228 13.31 -17.17 4.07
C VAL A 228 13.56 -17.57 5.52
N ASP A 229 13.95 -16.61 6.35
CA ASP A 229 14.26 -16.82 7.77
C ASP A 229 13.19 -16.24 8.69
N ALA A 230 13.08 -16.85 9.88
CA ALA A 230 12.23 -16.40 10.97
C ALA A 230 10.73 -16.40 10.63
N LEU A 231 10.23 -17.45 9.95
CA LEU A 231 8.81 -17.54 9.61
C LEU A 231 7.91 -17.39 10.84
N ASP A 232 8.32 -17.87 12.01
CA ASP A 232 7.60 -17.72 13.28
C ASP A 232 7.42 -16.26 13.77
N GLU A 233 8.00 -15.28 13.08
CA GLU A 233 7.86 -13.84 13.35
C GLU A 233 6.76 -13.15 12.50
N CYS A 234 6.04 -13.90 11.65
CA CYS A 234 4.89 -13.44 10.86
C CYS A 234 3.57 -14.01 11.44
N GLU A 235 2.42 -13.46 11.02
CA GLU A 235 1.11 -13.96 11.46
C GLU A 235 0.84 -15.39 10.93
N GLU A 236 0.26 -16.24 11.78
CA GLU A 236 0.16 -17.68 11.49
C GLU A 236 -0.63 -17.98 10.20
N ASP A 237 -1.76 -17.29 10.00
CA ASP A 237 -2.61 -17.47 8.81
C ASP A 237 -1.87 -17.05 7.53
N GLU A 238 -1.16 -15.90 7.57
CA GLU A 238 -0.35 -15.44 6.44
C GLU A 238 0.76 -16.44 6.09
N ILE A 239 1.42 -17.04 7.09
CA ILE A 239 2.48 -18.03 6.84
C ILE A 239 1.90 -19.29 6.19
N ARG A 240 0.76 -19.79 6.68
CA ARG A 240 0.14 -21.01 6.12
C ARG A 240 -0.18 -20.82 4.65
N GLU A 241 -0.75 -19.67 4.30
CA GLU A 241 -1.09 -19.32 2.93
C GLU A 241 0.17 -19.15 2.05
N MET A 242 1.20 -18.49 2.58
CA MET A 242 2.48 -18.28 1.90
C MET A 242 3.24 -19.60 1.65
N VAL A 243 3.29 -20.48 2.65
CA VAL A 243 3.91 -21.81 2.53
C VAL A 243 3.16 -22.63 1.48
N GLY A 244 1.82 -22.64 1.48
CA GLY A 244 1.03 -23.32 0.45
C GLY A 244 1.37 -22.82 -0.95
N PHE A 245 1.38 -21.50 -1.15
CA PHE A 245 1.76 -20.88 -2.43
C PHE A 245 3.16 -21.30 -2.90
N PHE A 246 4.16 -21.28 -2.01
CA PHE A 246 5.54 -21.64 -2.37
C PHE A 246 5.70 -23.14 -2.66
N THR A 247 4.96 -24.00 -1.94
CA THR A 247 4.93 -25.44 -2.22
C THR A 247 4.34 -25.71 -3.60
N ASP A 248 3.20 -25.12 -3.91
CA ASP A 248 2.57 -25.24 -5.24
C ASP A 248 3.50 -24.74 -6.35
N LEU A 249 4.14 -23.58 -6.13
CA LEU A 249 5.05 -22.97 -7.10
C LEU A 249 6.30 -23.83 -7.37
N VAL A 250 6.84 -24.49 -6.35
CA VAL A 250 7.98 -25.40 -6.53
C VAL A 250 7.59 -26.65 -7.31
N CYS A 251 6.37 -27.17 -7.09
CA CYS A 251 5.85 -28.31 -7.86
C CYS A 251 5.59 -27.97 -9.34
N THR A 252 5.27 -26.72 -9.66
CA THR A 252 5.06 -26.27 -11.04
C THR A 252 6.35 -25.81 -11.72
N GLU A 253 7.30 -25.25 -10.97
CA GLU A 253 8.50 -24.58 -11.49
C GLU A 253 9.79 -25.20 -10.91
N ASN A 254 10.33 -26.23 -11.57
CA ASN A 254 11.53 -26.96 -11.11
C ASN A 254 12.82 -26.10 -11.03
N GLN A 255 12.81 -24.86 -11.53
CA GLN A 255 13.95 -23.94 -11.40
C GLN A 255 14.07 -23.29 -10.01
N LEU A 256 13.01 -23.32 -9.19
CA LEU A 256 12.97 -22.71 -7.86
C LEU A 256 13.38 -23.73 -6.78
N SER A 257 14.30 -23.32 -5.89
CA SER A 257 14.65 -24.06 -4.67
C SER A 257 14.48 -23.18 -3.45
N ILE A 258 13.83 -23.69 -2.42
CA ILE A 258 13.42 -22.91 -1.24
C ILE A 258 14.03 -23.49 0.02
N CYS A 259 14.54 -22.61 0.89
CA CYS A 259 14.95 -22.97 2.25
C CYS A 259 14.28 -22.05 3.27
N PHE A 260 13.49 -22.64 4.16
CA PHE A 260 12.80 -21.95 5.24
C PHE A 260 13.44 -22.24 6.60
N ALA A 261 13.43 -21.25 7.49
CA ALA A 261 13.83 -21.41 8.87
C ALA A 261 12.76 -20.91 9.85
N SER A 262 12.38 -21.75 10.81
CA SER A 262 11.36 -21.42 11.81
C SER A 262 11.59 -22.11 13.16
N ARG A 263 10.86 -21.68 14.19
CA ARG A 263 10.68 -22.47 15.42
C ARG A 263 9.78 -23.69 15.17
N HIS A 264 9.62 -24.52 16.20
CA HIS A 264 8.69 -25.67 16.20
C HIS A 264 7.22 -25.27 16.14
N TYR A 265 6.91 -24.03 16.53
CA TYR A 265 5.59 -23.42 16.47
C TYR A 265 5.68 -22.13 15.61
N PRO A 266 4.68 -21.81 14.78
CA PRO A 266 3.44 -22.56 14.55
C PRO A 266 3.70 -23.91 13.87
N TYR A 267 2.87 -24.92 14.19
CA TYR A 267 2.99 -26.23 13.55
C TYR A 267 2.35 -26.16 12.17
N ILE A 268 3.21 -26.14 11.16
CA ILE A 268 2.83 -26.13 9.75
C ILE A 268 3.27 -27.47 9.15
N THR A 269 2.30 -28.21 8.65
CA THR A 269 2.53 -29.45 7.89
C THR A 269 2.85 -29.06 6.46
N VAL A 270 3.98 -29.52 5.96
CA VAL A 270 4.29 -29.52 4.52
C VAL A 270 4.48 -30.99 4.16
N GLU A 271 3.68 -31.48 3.22
CA GLU A 271 3.64 -32.90 2.84
C GLU A 271 4.89 -33.31 2.06
N THR A 272 5.54 -32.36 1.38
CA THR A 272 6.71 -32.58 0.51
C THR A 272 7.87 -31.66 0.90
N GLY A 273 8.93 -32.22 1.49
CA GLY A 273 10.15 -31.44 1.75
C GLY A 273 11.10 -32.02 2.80
N LEU A 274 12.38 -31.76 2.58
CA LEU A 274 13.47 -32.13 3.46
C LEU A 274 13.41 -31.30 4.75
N SER A 275 13.64 -31.91 5.92
CA SER A 275 13.65 -31.17 7.19
C SER A 275 14.79 -31.57 8.12
N ILE A 276 15.29 -30.59 8.87
CA ILE A 276 16.37 -30.79 9.83
C ILE A 276 16.09 -30.00 11.11
N ILE A 277 16.27 -30.66 12.26
CA ILE A 277 16.11 -30.06 13.58
C ILE A 277 17.48 -29.85 14.19
N LEU A 278 17.86 -28.58 14.41
CA LEU A 278 19.23 -28.20 14.81
C LEU A 278 19.68 -28.84 16.11
N GLU A 279 18.86 -28.78 17.16
CA GLU A 279 19.25 -29.32 18.48
C GLU A 279 19.34 -30.85 18.54
N LYS A 280 18.92 -31.57 17.49
CA LYS A 280 19.09 -33.03 17.37
C LYS A 280 20.39 -33.42 16.68
N GLN A 281 21.15 -32.46 16.15
CA GLN A 281 22.43 -32.72 15.47
C GLN A 281 23.57 -32.64 16.47
N ASN A 282 24.44 -33.65 16.50
CA ASN A 282 25.58 -33.69 17.41
C ASN A 282 26.60 -32.60 17.06
N GLU A 283 26.77 -32.33 15.77
CA GLU A 283 27.68 -31.33 15.23
C GLU A 283 27.25 -29.90 15.60
N HIS A 284 25.98 -29.68 15.93
CA HIS A 284 25.51 -28.41 16.50
C HIS A 284 26.02 -28.22 17.93
N GLN A 285 26.20 -29.30 18.70
CA GLN A 285 26.84 -29.24 20.02
C GLN A 285 28.35 -28.95 19.91
N ASP A 286 28.99 -29.41 18.84
CA ASP A 286 30.41 -29.12 18.58
C ASP A 286 30.64 -27.62 18.29
N ASP A 287 29.68 -26.95 17.63
CA ASP A 287 29.71 -25.49 17.44
C ASP A 287 29.67 -24.75 18.80
N ILE A 288 28.89 -25.24 19.76
CA ILE A 288 28.83 -24.71 21.13
C ILE A 288 30.18 -24.91 21.84
N ALA A 289 30.78 -26.11 21.73
CA ALA A 289 32.09 -26.40 22.31
C ALA A 289 33.18 -25.50 21.71
N ALA A 290 33.20 -25.31 20.39
CA ALA A 290 34.13 -24.43 19.71
C ALA A 290 34.01 -22.97 20.16
N TYR A 291 32.77 -22.49 20.34
CA TYR A 291 32.50 -21.17 20.90
C TYR A 291 33.00 -21.04 22.35
N LEU A 292 32.67 -22.00 23.23
CA LEU A 292 33.14 -22.03 24.61
C LEU A 292 34.67 -22.06 24.73
N GLY A 293 35.35 -22.80 23.85
CA GLY A 293 36.81 -22.86 23.81
C GLY A 293 37.47 -21.50 23.56
N THR A 294 36.78 -20.59 22.87
CA THR A 294 37.34 -19.29 22.48
C THR A 294 36.78 -18.12 23.29
N ALA A 295 35.48 -18.14 23.62
CA ALA A 295 34.77 -17.03 24.26
C ALA A 295 34.86 -17.06 25.80
N LEU A 296 35.00 -18.25 26.40
CA LEU A 296 35.14 -18.40 27.85
C LEU A 296 36.61 -18.27 28.27
N ARG A 297 36.95 -17.14 28.90
CA ARG A 297 38.33 -16.70 29.16
C ARG A 297 38.83 -17.09 30.56
N ILE A 298 38.58 -18.33 30.97
CA ILE A 298 38.93 -18.82 32.32
C ILE A 298 40.20 -19.69 32.35
N GLY A 299 40.94 -19.74 31.23
CA GLY A 299 42.11 -20.62 31.03
C GLY A 299 41.75 -22.00 30.46
N HIS A 300 42.72 -22.93 30.47
CA HIS A 300 42.63 -24.29 29.91
C HIS A 300 43.04 -25.37 30.91
N ASP A 301 42.88 -25.12 32.21
CA ASP A 301 43.17 -26.13 33.22
C ASP A 301 42.01 -27.13 33.40
N GLN A 302 42.24 -28.18 34.20
CA GLN A 302 41.24 -29.24 34.40
C GLN A 302 39.89 -28.71 34.93
N LEU A 303 39.89 -27.63 35.72
CA LEU A 303 38.66 -27.01 36.20
C LEU A 303 37.93 -26.27 35.06
N ALA A 304 38.66 -25.52 34.24
CA ALA A 304 38.09 -24.83 33.08
C ALA A 304 37.45 -25.80 32.08
N GLU A 305 38.11 -26.93 31.78
CA GLU A 305 37.55 -27.95 30.87
C GLU A 305 36.30 -28.62 31.45
N LYS A 306 36.27 -28.89 32.77
CA LYS A 306 35.04 -29.38 33.43
C LYS A 306 33.90 -28.36 33.33
N ILE A 307 34.19 -27.08 33.52
CA ILE A 307 33.19 -26.01 33.37
C ILE A 307 32.67 -25.95 31.92
N ARG A 308 33.54 -26.08 30.91
CA ARG A 308 33.10 -26.12 29.50
C ARG A 308 32.15 -27.27 29.21
N LEU A 309 32.45 -28.48 29.72
CA LEU A 309 31.57 -29.65 29.58
C LEU A 309 30.23 -29.43 30.32
N ASP A 310 30.27 -29.00 31.58
CA ASP A 310 29.07 -28.70 32.38
C ASP A 310 28.18 -27.67 31.65
N LEU A 311 28.76 -26.67 30.99
CA LEU A 311 28.03 -25.65 30.21
C LEU A 311 27.46 -26.20 28.90
N GLN A 312 28.21 -27.01 28.16
CA GLN A 312 27.77 -27.60 26.90
C GLN A 312 26.53 -28.48 27.12
N GLU A 313 26.55 -29.33 28.14
CA GLU A 313 25.42 -30.18 28.51
C GLU A 313 24.20 -29.35 28.92
N LYS A 314 24.41 -28.36 29.80
CA LYS A 314 23.32 -27.54 30.35
C LYS A 314 22.66 -26.62 29.32
N ALA A 315 23.38 -26.23 28.27
CA ALA A 315 22.86 -25.41 27.20
C ALA A 315 21.72 -26.08 26.40
N SER A 316 21.68 -27.42 26.33
CA SER A 316 20.64 -28.18 25.62
C SER A 316 20.35 -27.68 24.19
N GLY A 317 21.40 -27.26 23.48
CA GLY A 317 21.34 -26.70 22.12
C GLY A 317 20.87 -25.24 22.02
N VAL A 318 20.74 -24.50 23.12
CA VAL A 318 20.32 -23.09 23.14
C VAL A 318 21.56 -22.18 23.15
N PHE A 319 22.03 -21.79 21.97
CA PHE A 319 23.24 -20.98 21.81
C PHE A 319 23.17 -19.63 22.55
N MET A 320 22.01 -18.97 22.57
CA MET A 320 21.81 -17.71 23.30
C MET A 320 22.05 -17.85 24.81
N TRP A 321 21.69 -18.99 25.40
CA TRP A 321 21.95 -19.28 26.81
C TRP A 321 23.46 -19.29 27.07
N VAL A 322 24.23 -19.94 26.19
CA VAL A 322 25.69 -20.03 26.30
C VAL A 322 26.34 -18.66 26.23
N VAL A 323 25.92 -17.82 25.27
CA VAL A 323 26.46 -16.46 25.11
C VAL A 323 26.27 -15.64 26.40
N LEU A 324 25.08 -15.68 26.99
CA LEU A 324 24.76 -14.95 28.22
C LEU A 324 25.56 -15.47 29.42
N VAL A 325 25.65 -16.79 29.57
CA VAL A 325 26.35 -17.41 30.70
C VAL A 325 27.86 -17.20 30.61
N VAL A 326 28.44 -17.24 29.41
CA VAL A 326 29.87 -16.93 29.20
C VAL A 326 30.19 -15.51 29.68
N ASP A 327 29.35 -14.53 29.37
CA ASP A 327 29.55 -13.16 29.83
C ASP A 327 29.45 -13.04 31.36
N ILE A 328 28.52 -13.77 32.00
CA ILE A 328 28.40 -13.83 33.46
C ILE A 328 29.68 -14.42 34.07
N LEU A 329 30.15 -15.56 33.56
CA LEU A 329 31.32 -16.26 34.11
C LEU A 329 32.63 -15.51 33.86
N ASN A 330 32.78 -14.86 32.71
CA ASN A 330 33.93 -14.00 32.44
C ASN A 330 33.98 -12.84 33.45
N LYS A 331 32.86 -12.18 33.73
CA LYS A 331 32.80 -11.12 34.77
C LYS A 331 33.14 -11.62 36.17
N GLU A 332 32.66 -12.80 36.53
CA GLU A 332 32.99 -13.44 37.81
C GLU A 332 34.48 -13.81 37.91
N PHE A 333 35.07 -14.27 36.81
CA PHE A 333 36.50 -14.58 36.71
C PHE A 333 37.36 -13.31 36.80
N ASP A 334 36.98 -12.26 36.05
CA ASP A 334 37.64 -10.95 36.07
C ASP A 334 37.56 -10.29 37.46
N ALA A 335 36.50 -10.57 38.22
CA ALA A 335 36.36 -10.17 39.63
C ALA A 335 37.20 -11.03 40.61
N GLY A 336 38.05 -11.93 40.10
CA GLY A 336 38.91 -12.80 40.91
C GLY A 336 38.20 -13.99 41.59
N ARG A 337 36.92 -14.23 41.30
CA ARG A 337 36.10 -15.24 41.98
C ARG A 337 36.17 -16.64 41.35
N ARG A 338 37.36 -17.02 40.87
CA ARG A 338 37.60 -18.28 40.13
C ARG A 338 37.09 -19.54 40.85
N HIS A 339 37.28 -19.60 42.17
CA HIS A 339 36.89 -20.76 42.99
C HIS A 339 35.36 -20.98 43.04
N THR A 340 34.56 -19.93 42.80
CA THR A 340 33.09 -20.00 42.82
C THR A 340 32.47 -20.33 41.46
N LEU A 341 33.24 -20.29 40.37
CA LEU A 341 32.70 -20.39 39.01
C LEU A 341 31.90 -21.67 38.79
N ARG A 342 32.40 -22.82 39.26
CA ARG A 342 31.69 -24.09 39.09
C ARG A 342 30.39 -24.15 39.91
N GLU A 343 30.39 -23.55 41.09
CA GLU A 343 29.16 -23.42 41.90
C GLU A 343 28.16 -22.50 41.19
N LYS A 344 28.64 -21.38 40.64
CA LYS A 344 27.83 -20.47 39.85
C LYS A 344 27.17 -21.15 38.66
N VAL A 345 27.91 -21.99 37.92
CA VAL A 345 27.35 -22.81 36.81
C VAL A 345 26.22 -23.71 37.30
N LYS A 346 26.34 -24.32 38.48
CA LYS A 346 25.29 -25.16 39.07
C LYS A 346 24.04 -24.35 39.43
N GLN A 347 24.22 -23.15 39.98
CA GLN A 347 23.13 -22.25 40.40
C GLN A 347 22.34 -21.65 39.22
N LEU A 348 22.98 -21.42 38.07
CA LEU A 348 22.31 -20.87 36.89
C LEU A 348 21.22 -21.82 36.38
N PRO A 349 20.03 -21.34 35.97
CA PRO A 349 18.99 -22.21 35.43
C PRO A 349 19.36 -22.72 34.04
N ALA A 350 18.91 -23.93 33.68
CA ALA A 350 19.09 -24.47 32.32
C ALA A 350 18.07 -23.88 31.31
N ASN A 351 16.91 -23.44 31.81
CA ASN A 351 15.89 -22.81 30.98
C ASN A 351 16.26 -21.34 30.67
N LEU A 352 16.18 -20.95 29.39
CA LEU A 352 16.53 -19.59 28.96
C LEU A 352 15.62 -18.50 29.55
N HIS A 353 14.33 -18.78 29.74
CA HIS A 353 13.38 -17.82 30.32
C HIS A 353 13.66 -17.59 31.82
N GLU A 354 13.98 -18.66 32.55
CA GLU A 354 14.44 -18.54 33.94
C GLU A 354 15.76 -17.76 34.03
N LEU A 355 16.69 -17.98 33.08
CA LEU A 355 17.92 -17.20 33.02
C LEU A 355 17.65 -15.70 32.79
N PHE A 356 16.70 -15.34 31.91
CA PHE A 356 16.29 -13.94 31.73
C PHE A 356 15.68 -13.36 33.00
N ARG A 357 14.84 -14.11 33.71
CA ARG A 357 14.33 -13.70 35.02
C ARG A 357 15.48 -13.37 35.95
N ASP A 358 16.41 -14.30 36.16
CA ASP A 358 17.54 -14.13 37.07
C ASP A 358 18.42 -12.92 36.69
N ILE A 359 18.65 -12.68 35.39
CA ILE A 359 19.39 -11.50 34.90
C ILE A 359 18.64 -10.21 35.27
N LEU A 360 17.33 -10.17 35.03
CA LEU A 360 16.50 -8.98 35.27
C LEU A 360 16.25 -8.72 36.76
N THR A 361 16.23 -9.76 37.59
CA THR A 361 16.02 -9.69 39.05
C THR A 361 17.31 -9.76 39.88
N ARG A 362 18.49 -9.76 39.24
CA ARG A 362 19.79 -9.92 39.92
C ARG A 362 20.05 -8.92 41.06
N ASP A 363 19.52 -7.72 40.93
CA ASP A 363 19.66 -6.62 41.88
C ASP A 363 18.40 -5.74 41.81
N SER A 364 18.10 -5.01 42.89
CA SER A 364 16.94 -4.11 42.99
C SER A 364 17.27 -2.66 42.62
N ASN A 365 18.41 -2.40 41.99
CA ASN A 365 18.84 -1.04 41.64
C ASN A 365 18.06 -0.55 40.41
N HIS A 366 17.55 0.68 40.47
CA HIS A 366 16.88 1.37 39.35
C HIS A 366 15.75 0.54 38.69
N GLN A 367 14.95 -0.18 39.49
CA GLN A 367 13.89 -1.07 38.98
C GLN A 367 12.84 -0.34 38.14
N ASP A 368 12.50 0.90 38.49
CA ASP A 368 11.55 1.72 37.72
C ASP A 368 12.14 2.13 36.36
N ALA A 369 13.43 2.48 36.30
CA ALA A 369 14.12 2.77 35.05
C ALA A 369 14.28 1.53 34.16
N LEU A 370 14.53 0.36 34.76
CA LEU A 370 14.51 -0.92 34.05
C LEU A 370 13.12 -1.20 33.47
N LEU A 371 12.07 -0.99 34.25
CA LEU A 371 10.68 -1.19 33.81
C LEU A 371 10.36 -0.29 32.62
N LEU A 372 10.62 1.01 32.72
CA LEU A 372 10.40 1.96 31.63
C LEU A 372 11.22 1.61 30.38
N CYS A 373 12.49 1.20 30.56
CA CYS A 373 13.33 0.75 29.46
C CYS A 373 12.69 -0.43 28.71
N ILE A 374 12.22 -1.45 29.45
CA ILE A 374 11.56 -2.61 28.86
C ILE A 374 10.23 -2.22 28.20
N GLN A 375 9.41 -1.39 28.84
CA GLN A 375 8.13 -0.93 28.29
C GLN A 375 8.31 -0.15 26.98
N TRP A 376 9.31 0.75 26.93
CA TRP A 376 9.63 1.49 25.70
C TRP A 376 10.08 0.58 24.57
N VAL A 377 10.89 -0.45 24.85
CA VAL A 377 11.31 -1.40 23.81
C VAL A 377 10.15 -2.33 23.37
N LEU A 378 9.18 -2.61 24.24
CA LEU A 378 8.04 -3.50 23.94
C LEU A 378 6.86 -2.83 23.23
N PHE A 379 6.48 -1.65 23.70
CA PHE A 379 5.17 -1.03 23.44
C PHE A 379 5.26 0.34 22.74
N ALA A 380 6.47 0.79 22.40
CA ALA A 380 6.62 1.99 21.59
C ALA A 380 5.88 1.85 20.25
N LYS A 381 5.18 2.92 19.84
CA LYS A 381 4.57 3.08 18.50
C LYS A 381 5.53 2.76 17.35
N GLN A 382 6.81 3.08 17.53
CA GLN A 382 7.91 2.76 16.62
C GLN A 382 9.21 2.59 17.41
N PRO A 383 10.19 1.80 16.92
CA PRO A 383 11.47 1.64 17.59
C PRO A 383 12.19 2.97 17.83
N LEU A 384 12.62 3.22 19.07
CA LEU A 384 13.31 4.46 19.45
C LEU A 384 14.79 4.41 19.07
N THR A 385 15.37 5.56 18.76
CA THR A 385 16.82 5.75 18.78
C THR A 385 17.34 5.73 20.22
N PRO A 386 18.64 5.50 20.43
CA PRO A 386 19.23 5.54 21.77
C PRO A 386 19.01 6.89 22.49
N LYS A 387 19.11 8.01 21.76
CA LYS A 387 18.83 9.34 22.31
C LYS A 387 17.37 9.49 22.73
N GLU A 388 16.44 9.09 21.87
CA GLU A 388 15.01 9.10 22.21
C GLU A 388 14.72 8.24 23.44
N LEU A 389 15.24 7.00 23.51
CA LEU A 389 15.02 6.11 24.65
C LEU A 389 15.58 6.68 25.96
N TYR A 390 16.78 7.28 25.92
CA TYR A 390 17.38 7.92 27.09
C TYR A 390 16.46 9.00 27.69
N PHE A 391 16.00 9.94 26.86
CA PHE A 391 15.09 10.99 27.30
C PHE A 391 13.71 10.44 27.67
N ALA A 392 13.24 9.38 27.01
CA ALA A 392 11.98 8.74 27.31
C ALA A 392 11.97 8.07 28.71
N ILE A 393 13.07 7.42 29.09
CA ILE A 393 13.25 6.85 30.44
C ILE A 393 13.37 7.97 31.48
N LEU A 394 14.21 8.98 31.22
CA LEU A 394 14.37 10.12 32.13
C LEU A 394 13.04 10.83 32.41
N SER A 395 12.16 10.93 31.40
CA SER A 395 10.85 11.58 31.55
C SER A 395 9.92 10.90 32.53
N GLY A 396 10.07 9.58 32.75
CA GLY A 396 9.28 8.85 33.73
C GLY A 396 10.01 8.63 35.06
N TYR A 397 11.34 8.54 35.05
CA TYR A 397 12.13 8.16 36.22
C TYR A 397 12.73 9.35 36.96
N GLU A 398 13.34 10.29 36.25
CA GLU A 398 14.05 11.45 36.84
C GLU A 398 13.79 12.75 36.04
N PRO A 399 12.51 13.19 35.94
CA PRO A 399 12.13 14.31 35.09
C PRO A 399 12.76 15.65 35.51
N GLN A 400 13.22 15.78 36.76
CA GLN A 400 13.91 16.96 37.27
C GLN A 400 15.20 17.29 36.51
N TYR A 401 15.89 16.29 35.96
CA TYR A 401 17.15 16.49 35.25
C TYR A 401 16.95 16.79 33.75
N LEU A 402 15.73 16.67 33.22
CA LEU A 402 15.48 16.89 31.79
C LEU A 402 15.96 18.28 31.33
N VAL A 403 15.70 19.34 32.12
CA VAL A 403 16.07 20.72 31.77
C VAL A 403 17.59 20.88 31.65
N ASP A 404 18.35 20.25 32.54
CA ASP A 404 19.81 20.35 32.61
C ASP A 404 20.48 19.47 31.53
N CYS A 405 19.91 18.29 31.25
CA CYS A 405 20.36 17.40 30.18
C CYS A 405 20.20 17.99 28.77
N HIS A 406 19.38 19.03 28.61
CA HIS A 406 19.23 19.75 27.35
C HIS A 406 20.24 20.90 27.18
N SER A 407 20.91 21.35 28.25
CA SER A 407 21.94 22.39 28.20
C SER A 407 23.37 21.87 28.02
N ASP A 408 23.66 20.63 28.43
CA ASP A 408 24.98 20.02 28.33
C ASP A 408 24.99 18.90 27.27
N SER A 409 26.01 18.88 26.39
CA SER A 409 26.13 17.86 25.35
C SER A 409 26.49 16.49 25.95
N ILE A 410 25.48 15.70 26.33
CA ILE A 410 25.66 14.31 26.76
C ILE A 410 26.26 13.51 25.60
N SER A 411 27.35 12.79 25.86
CA SER A 411 28.01 11.97 24.85
C SER A 411 27.15 10.75 24.49
N ASP A 412 27.23 10.30 23.23
CA ASP A 412 26.56 9.06 22.79
C ASP A 412 27.00 7.85 23.63
N GLU A 413 28.25 7.85 24.12
CA GLU A 413 28.81 6.80 24.97
C GLU A 413 28.11 6.72 26.33
N ASP A 414 27.80 7.87 26.94
CA ASP A 414 27.13 7.89 28.24
C ASP A 414 25.67 7.48 28.12
N ILE A 415 25.00 7.86 27.01
CA ILE A 415 23.68 7.35 26.67
C ILE A 415 23.70 5.82 26.53
N TYR A 416 24.69 5.26 25.83
CA TYR A 416 24.81 3.81 25.66
C TYR A 416 25.07 3.09 26.99
N LYS A 417 25.94 3.64 27.85
CA LYS A 417 26.17 3.10 29.20
C LYS A 417 24.90 3.16 30.04
N TYR A 418 24.15 4.26 29.98
CA TYR A 418 22.91 4.42 30.70
C TYR A 418 21.87 3.37 30.29
N ILE A 419 21.64 3.19 28.98
CA ILE A 419 20.70 2.19 28.47
C ILE A 419 21.16 0.78 28.81
N LEU A 420 22.45 0.47 28.65
CA LEU A 420 23.00 -0.86 28.95
C LEU A 420 22.84 -1.22 30.42
N ASN A 421 23.10 -0.27 31.33
CA ASN A 421 22.98 -0.49 32.76
C ASN A 421 21.51 -0.64 33.19
N ASN A 422 20.63 0.27 32.73
CA ASN A 422 19.21 0.21 33.07
C ASN A 422 18.50 -1.00 32.45
N SER A 423 18.94 -1.48 31.28
CA SER A 423 18.43 -2.72 30.67
C SER A 423 19.10 -4.00 31.18
N LYS A 424 20.10 -3.90 32.05
CA LYS A 424 20.90 -5.05 32.53
C LYS A 424 21.51 -5.89 31.39
N GLY A 425 21.76 -5.27 30.24
CA GLY A 425 22.36 -5.92 29.08
C GLY A 425 21.41 -6.72 28.19
N VAL A 426 20.09 -6.67 28.41
CA VAL A 426 19.13 -7.35 27.53
C VAL A 426 18.71 -6.52 26.32
N VAL A 427 19.19 -5.27 26.23
CA VAL A 427 18.91 -4.33 25.14
C VAL A 427 20.22 -3.97 24.42
N GLU A 428 20.17 -3.87 23.09
CA GLU A 428 21.28 -3.47 22.22
C GLU A 428 20.82 -2.51 21.10
N ASN A 429 21.79 -1.90 20.42
CA ASN A 429 21.53 -1.04 19.27
C ASN A 429 21.66 -1.80 17.95
N THR A 430 20.80 -1.49 16.98
CA THR A 430 20.95 -1.99 15.60
C THR A 430 22.20 -1.40 14.93
N LYS A 431 22.70 -2.12 13.92
CA LYS A 431 23.88 -1.72 13.12
C LYS A 431 23.53 -0.91 11.87
N ALA A 432 22.33 -0.32 11.83
CA ALA A 432 21.87 0.47 10.70
C ALA A 432 22.52 1.87 10.70
N LYS A 433 22.36 2.61 9.59
CA LYS A 433 22.84 4.00 9.46
C LYS A 433 22.29 4.91 10.57
N ILE A 434 21.04 4.66 10.98
CA ILE A 434 20.42 5.28 12.16
C ILE A 434 20.18 4.13 13.16
N PRO A 435 20.93 4.06 14.27
CA PRO A 435 20.77 2.98 15.24
C PRO A 435 19.40 3.09 15.93
N ARG A 436 18.71 1.96 16.03
CA ARG A 436 17.47 1.79 16.80
C ARG A 436 17.72 0.85 17.96
N VAL A 437 16.98 1.02 19.03
CA VAL A 437 17.10 0.18 20.22
C VAL A 437 16.21 -1.05 20.10
N GLN A 438 16.74 -2.22 20.45
CA GLN A 438 16.03 -3.50 20.41
C GLN A 438 16.51 -4.45 21.51
N PHE A 439 15.79 -5.53 21.78
CA PHE A 439 16.32 -6.59 22.63
C PHE A 439 17.49 -7.34 21.96
N ILE A 440 18.39 -7.92 22.75
CA ILE A 440 19.50 -8.74 22.22
C ILE A 440 19.04 -9.99 21.46
N HIS A 441 17.83 -10.48 21.75
CA HIS A 441 17.25 -11.67 21.10
C HIS A 441 15.73 -11.74 21.27
N GLU A 442 15.02 -12.34 20.31
CA GLU A 442 13.55 -12.38 20.29
C GLU A 442 12.95 -13.13 21.48
N SER A 443 13.67 -14.13 21.99
CA SER A 443 13.31 -14.87 23.20
C SER A 443 13.14 -13.98 24.44
N VAL A 444 13.75 -12.79 24.49
CA VAL A 444 13.50 -11.82 25.58
C VAL A 444 12.06 -11.32 25.51
N ARG A 445 11.58 -10.95 24.32
CA ARG A 445 10.20 -10.49 24.09
C ARG A 445 9.20 -11.61 24.38
N ASP A 446 9.50 -12.84 23.93
CA ASP A 446 8.66 -14.01 24.23
C ASP A 446 8.51 -14.25 25.74
N PHE A 447 9.62 -14.21 26.48
CA PHE A 447 9.59 -14.33 27.93
C PHE A 447 8.75 -13.23 28.58
N LEU A 448 8.91 -11.97 28.16
CA LEU A 448 8.22 -10.85 28.78
C LEU A 448 6.72 -10.84 28.49
N LEU A 449 6.31 -11.19 27.27
CA LEU A 449 4.91 -11.12 26.81
C LEU A 449 4.19 -12.48 26.87
N LYS A 450 4.69 -13.51 26.17
CA LYS A 450 3.98 -14.79 25.99
C LYS A 450 3.93 -15.60 27.29
N GLU A 451 5.01 -15.59 28.05
CA GLU A 451 5.12 -16.31 29.33
C GLU A 451 4.66 -15.45 30.53
N GLY A 452 4.18 -14.23 30.26
CA GLY A 452 3.81 -13.27 31.32
C GLY A 452 4.97 -12.84 32.22
N GLY A 453 6.22 -12.98 31.75
CA GLY A 453 7.42 -12.70 32.55
C GLY A 453 7.47 -11.26 33.06
N LEU A 454 6.95 -10.28 32.29
CA LEU A 454 6.92 -8.88 32.70
C LEU A 454 6.08 -8.69 33.99
N GLY A 455 4.89 -9.29 34.05
CA GLY A 455 4.02 -9.22 35.25
C GLY A 455 4.54 -10.06 36.43
N GLN A 456 5.41 -11.04 36.18
CA GLN A 456 6.06 -11.82 37.23
C GLN A 456 7.25 -11.09 37.84
N ILE A 457 7.99 -10.31 37.05
CA ILE A 457 9.08 -9.45 37.53
C ILE A 457 8.53 -8.20 38.21
N PHE A 458 7.47 -7.61 37.65
CA PHE A 458 6.83 -6.41 38.16
C PHE A 458 5.36 -6.70 38.56
N PRO A 459 5.11 -7.09 39.83
CA PRO A 459 3.78 -7.50 40.28
C PRO A 459 2.67 -6.47 40.06
N ALA A 460 3.01 -5.17 40.05
CA ALA A 460 2.07 -4.08 39.78
C ALA A 460 1.41 -4.18 38.39
N LEU A 461 2.10 -4.85 37.43
CA LEU A 461 1.61 -5.05 36.07
C LEU A 461 0.79 -6.32 35.87
N LYS A 462 0.76 -7.23 36.84
CA LYS A 462 0.21 -8.59 36.66
C LYS A 462 -1.26 -8.60 36.24
N VAL A 463 -2.05 -7.60 36.63
CA VAL A 463 -3.49 -7.50 36.32
C VAL A 463 -3.73 -6.98 34.91
N ASN A 464 -2.98 -5.96 34.47
CA ASN A 464 -3.16 -5.34 33.16
C ASN A 464 -1.84 -4.83 32.58
N THR A 465 -0.96 -5.77 32.22
CA THR A 465 0.38 -5.46 31.72
C THR A 465 0.36 -4.51 30.53
N HIS A 466 -0.54 -4.75 29.56
CA HIS A 466 -0.60 -3.96 28.34
C HIS A 466 -1.11 -2.54 28.62
N GLY A 467 -2.27 -2.40 29.27
CA GLY A 467 -2.87 -1.10 29.55
C GLY A 467 -2.03 -0.24 30.48
N GLN A 468 -1.51 -0.81 31.56
CA GLN A 468 -0.66 -0.07 32.51
C GLN A 468 0.69 0.32 31.90
N SER A 469 1.21 -0.47 30.95
CA SER A 469 2.44 -0.07 30.23
C SER A 469 2.18 1.12 29.32
N HIS A 470 1.11 1.07 28.51
CA HIS A 470 0.74 2.23 27.69
C HIS A 470 0.40 3.47 28.53
N GLU A 471 -0.20 3.30 29.71
CA GLU A 471 -0.43 4.41 30.66
C GLU A 471 0.88 5.06 31.13
N ALA A 472 1.88 4.25 31.50
CA ALA A 472 3.20 4.74 31.89
C ALA A 472 3.90 5.49 30.74
N LEU A 473 3.86 4.93 29.53
CA LEU A 473 4.47 5.57 28.34
C LEU A 473 3.78 6.89 27.99
N LYS A 474 2.44 6.96 28.11
CA LYS A 474 1.67 8.21 27.97
C LYS A 474 2.14 9.27 28.97
N HIS A 475 2.34 8.90 30.23
CA HIS A 475 2.85 9.82 31.25
C HIS A 475 4.25 10.34 30.92
N CYS A 476 5.17 9.48 30.46
CA CYS A 476 6.49 9.92 30.00
C CYS A 476 6.39 10.95 28.86
N CYS A 477 5.52 10.72 27.86
CA CYS A 477 5.30 11.68 26.78
C CYS A 477 4.79 13.04 27.31
N LEU A 478 3.80 13.02 28.19
CA LEU A 478 3.22 14.22 28.78
C LEU A 478 4.24 15.03 29.60
N THR A 479 5.03 14.35 30.43
CA THR A 479 6.09 14.98 31.23
C THR A 479 7.13 15.64 30.32
N TYR A 480 7.57 14.95 29.26
CA TYR A 480 8.55 15.50 28.33
C TYR A 480 8.03 16.73 27.58
N MET A 481 6.78 16.68 27.11
CA MET A 481 6.12 17.81 26.45
C MET A 481 6.08 19.06 27.33
N ASN A 482 5.74 18.88 28.62
CA ASN A 482 5.68 19.96 29.61
C ASN A 482 7.06 20.60 29.90
N VAL A 483 8.15 19.85 29.69
CA VAL A 483 9.51 20.39 29.77
C VAL A 483 9.90 21.08 28.46
N GLY A 484 9.54 20.50 27.32
CA GLY A 484 9.79 21.08 25.99
C GLY A 484 9.25 22.50 25.84
N THR A 485 8.04 22.78 26.35
CA THR A 485 7.48 24.15 26.33
C THR A 485 8.38 25.17 27.04
N ARG A 486 8.97 24.80 28.18
CA ARG A 486 9.88 25.68 28.94
C ARG A 486 11.21 25.93 28.21
N ILE A 487 11.62 25.00 27.35
CA ILE A 487 12.88 25.09 26.59
C ILE A 487 12.65 25.89 25.30
N GLU A 488 11.55 25.66 24.58
CA GLU A 488 11.19 26.41 23.36
C GLU A 488 11.07 27.92 23.63
N THR A 489 10.54 28.33 24.78
CA THR A 489 10.51 29.77 25.15
C THR A 489 11.88 30.44 25.28
N LYS A 490 12.98 29.67 25.32
CA LYS A 490 14.35 30.18 25.39
C LYS A 490 15.08 30.20 24.03
N VAL A 491 14.53 29.59 22.99
CA VAL A 491 15.17 29.49 21.67
C VAL A 491 14.65 30.63 20.77
N GLU A 492 15.55 31.51 20.33
CA GLU A 492 15.22 32.55 19.35
C GLU A 492 15.01 31.91 17.96
N ASP A 493 13.76 31.90 17.50
CA ASP A 493 13.29 31.48 16.16
C ASP A 493 13.49 29.98 15.80
N PRO A 494 12.69 29.06 16.38
CA PRO A 494 12.87 27.62 16.21
C PRO A 494 12.44 27.11 14.83
N THR A 495 13.40 26.67 14.02
CA THR A 495 13.13 25.82 12.86
C THR A 495 12.84 24.37 13.29
N SER A 496 12.15 23.58 12.46
CA SER A 496 11.89 22.15 12.74
C SER A 496 13.20 21.36 12.99
N GLN A 497 14.29 21.68 12.27
CA GLN A 497 15.58 21.00 12.45
C GLN A 497 16.30 21.40 13.75
N THR A 498 16.30 22.69 14.11
CA THR A 498 16.91 23.16 15.37
C THR A 498 16.15 22.61 16.58
N THR A 499 14.81 22.51 16.47
CA THR A 499 13.95 21.91 17.51
C THR A 499 14.23 20.42 17.68
N LYS A 500 14.37 19.66 16.59
CA LYS A 500 14.72 18.22 16.65
C LYS A 500 16.08 17.95 17.30
N GLN A 501 17.04 18.86 17.11
CA GLN A 501 18.35 18.76 17.74
C GLN A 501 18.30 19.10 19.23
N ALA A 502 17.52 20.12 19.61
CA ALA A 502 17.37 20.54 21.00
C ALA A 502 16.50 19.58 21.84
N LEU A 503 15.47 18.97 21.23
CA LEU A 503 14.49 18.13 21.90
C LEU A 503 14.33 16.77 21.17
N PRO A 504 15.28 15.83 21.33
CA PRO A 504 15.34 14.61 20.52
C PRO A 504 14.13 13.69 20.66
N PHE A 505 13.39 13.75 21.78
CA PHE A 505 12.24 12.89 22.05
C PHE A 505 10.88 13.57 21.77
N LEU A 506 10.85 14.87 21.45
CA LEU A 506 9.60 15.64 21.35
C LEU A 506 8.70 15.16 20.22
N GLU A 507 9.28 14.86 19.06
CA GLU A 507 8.54 14.37 17.89
C GLU A 507 7.82 13.06 18.20
N TYR A 508 8.50 12.15 18.89
CA TYR A 508 7.87 10.93 19.37
C TYR A 508 6.80 11.24 20.41
N ALA A 509 7.09 12.05 21.43
CA ALA A 509 6.17 12.34 22.52
C ALA A 509 4.83 12.89 22.02
N ILE A 510 4.85 13.84 21.08
CA ILE A 510 3.65 14.44 20.47
C ILE A 510 2.87 13.40 19.65
N ALA A 511 3.56 12.61 18.83
CA ALA A 511 2.93 11.59 17.98
C ALA A 511 2.47 10.34 18.76
N GLY A 512 3.06 10.12 19.94
CA GLY A 512 2.88 8.95 20.78
C GLY A 512 1.85 9.13 21.89
N ILE A 513 1.68 10.33 22.45
CA ILE A 513 0.80 10.56 23.62
C ILE A 513 -0.64 10.07 23.39
N LEU A 514 -1.27 10.45 22.28
CA LEU A 514 -2.62 9.99 21.93
C LEU A 514 -2.67 8.52 21.54
N HIS A 515 -1.59 8.00 20.94
CA HIS A 515 -1.49 6.57 20.61
C HIS A 515 -1.43 5.72 21.88
N HIS A 516 -0.59 6.08 22.86
CA HIS A 516 -0.49 5.35 24.12
C HIS A 516 -1.77 5.50 24.95
N ALA A 517 -2.41 6.67 24.97
CA ALA A 517 -3.71 6.84 25.61
C ALA A 517 -4.79 5.95 24.97
N GLU A 518 -4.88 5.89 23.63
CA GLU A 518 -5.81 5.02 22.90
C GLU A 518 -5.59 3.53 23.25
N GLN A 519 -4.33 3.07 23.25
CA GLN A 519 -4.02 1.69 23.61
C GLN A 519 -4.33 1.38 25.08
N ALA A 520 -4.11 2.34 25.99
CA ALA A 520 -4.47 2.20 27.40
C ALA A 520 -5.99 2.09 27.60
N GLU A 521 -6.78 2.96 26.96
CA GLU A 521 -8.25 2.91 26.98
C GLU A 521 -8.78 1.58 26.44
N ASN A 522 -8.29 1.15 25.27
CA ASN A 522 -8.70 -0.11 24.65
C ASN A 522 -8.30 -1.34 25.47
N SER A 523 -7.31 -1.20 26.35
CA SER A 523 -6.87 -2.24 27.29
C SER A 523 -7.54 -2.13 28.67
N GLY A 524 -8.54 -1.26 28.84
CA GLY A 524 -9.32 -1.15 30.08
C GLY A 524 -8.74 -0.19 31.14
N VAL A 525 -7.82 0.70 30.78
CA VAL A 525 -7.35 1.81 31.65
C VAL A 525 -8.00 3.11 31.19
N SER A 526 -8.97 3.61 31.96
CA SER A 526 -9.75 4.79 31.56
C SER A 526 -8.91 6.06 31.40
N GLN A 527 -9.12 6.75 30.29
CA GLN A 527 -8.47 8.00 29.90
C GLN A 527 -9.39 9.22 30.07
N SER A 528 -10.56 9.06 30.69
CA SER A 528 -11.56 10.13 30.79
C SER A 528 -11.06 11.36 31.58
N GLU A 529 -10.21 11.17 32.59
CA GLU A 529 -9.54 12.25 33.34
C GLU A 529 -8.45 12.92 32.50
N PHE A 530 -7.59 12.11 31.88
CA PHE A 530 -6.56 12.61 30.96
C PHE A 530 -7.14 13.45 29.82
N LEU A 531 -8.26 13.04 29.22
CA LEU A 531 -8.94 13.80 28.17
C LEU A 531 -9.53 15.12 28.68
N ALA A 532 -9.93 15.20 29.96
CA ALA A 532 -10.44 16.43 30.56
C ALA A 532 -9.33 17.45 30.83
N GLU A 533 -8.13 16.97 31.14
CA GLU A 533 -6.95 17.80 31.47
C GLU A 533 -5.91 17.87 30.33
N PHE A 534 -6.25 17.38 29.15
CA PHE A 534 -5.31 17.32 28.03
C PHE A 534 -4.81 18.73 27.67
N PRO A 535 -3.47 18.97 27.63
CA PRO A 535 -2.88 20.28 27.32
C PRO A 535 -2.99 20.56 25.81
N ARG A 536 -4.22 20.80 25.35
CA ARG A 536 -4.59 20.91 23.94
C ARG A 536 -3.85 22.04 23.23
N GLU A 537 -3.76 23.21 23.87
CA GLU A 537 -3.16 24.40 23.25
C GLU A 537 -1.66 24.22 23.07
N GLU A 538 -0.97 23.72 24.10
CA GLU A 538 0.45 23.40 24.06
C GLU A 538 0.75 22.30 23.04
N TRP A 539 -0.06 21.22 23.01
CA TRP A 539 0.09 20.15 22.04
C TRP A 539 -0.06 20.65 20.60
N ILE A 540 -1.04 21.52 20.32
CA ILE A 540 -1.24 22.11 18.98
C ILE A 540 -0.03 22.94 18.57
N VAL A 541 0.50 23.79 19.47
CA VAL A 541 1.69 24.61 19.19
C VAL A 541 2.87 23.72 18.82
N GLN A 542 3.19 22.75 19.66
CA GLN A 542 4.33 21.87 19.44
C GLN A 542 4.15 20.97 18.19
N HIS A 543 2.95 20.43 17.98
CA HIS A 543 2.63 19.68 16.76
C HIS A 543 2.83 20.52 15.50
N ASN A 544 2.36 21.77 15.51
CA ASN A 544 2.47 22.68 14.37
C ASN A 544 3.91 23.12 14.08
N LEU A 545 4.77 23.22 15.10
CA LEU A 545 6.20 23.48 14.95
C LEU A 545 6.91 22.36 14.19
N LEU A 546 6.57 21.11 14.49
CA LEU A 546 7.14 19.94 13.81
C LEU A 546 6.50 19.65 12.45
N GLN A 547 5.32 20.21 12.17
CA GLN A 547 4.61 20.00 10.91
C GLN A 547 5.20 20.81 9.74
N MET A 548 5.74 20.07 8.76
CA MET A 548 6.36 20.62 7.56
C MET A 548 5.36 21.26 6.60
N HIS A 549 4.17 20.68 6.48
CA HIS A 549 3.14 21.19 5.56
C HIS A 549 2.18 22.14 6.28
N LYS A 550 2.20 23.42 5.92
CA LYS A 550 1.31 24.44 6.49
C LYS A 550 -0.18 24.05 6.41
N THR A 551 -0.58 23.30 5.39
CA THR A 551 -1.95 22.80 5.17
C THR A 551 -2.38 21.68 6.14
N ARG A 552 -1.46 21.11 6.91
CA ARG A 552 -1.71 20.07 7.91
C ARG A 552 -1.53 20.58 9.35
N ARG A 553 -1.40 21.90 9.52
CA ARG A 553 -1.33 22.54 10.83
C ARG A 553 -2.74 22.80 11.33
N TYR A 554 -2.98 22.53 12.60
CA TYR A 554 -4.24 22.84 13.27
C TYR A 554 -4.32 24.33 13.59
N THR A 555 -5.52 24.90 13.65
CA THR A 555 -5.69 26.22 14.26
C THR A 555 -5.60 26.11 15.79
N PRO A 556 -5.28 27.20 16.51
CA PRO A 556 -5.26 27.18 17.98
C PRO A 556 -6.61 26.80 18.61
N GLN A 557 -7.71 26.92 17.86
CA GLN A 557 -9.07 26.64 18.29
C GLN A 557 -9.53 25.20 17.94
N ALA A 558 -8.70 24.38 17.28
CA ALA A 558 -9.04 23.00 16.95
C ALA A 558 -9.53 22.26 18.19
N SER A 559 -10.67 21.58 18.11
CA SER A 559 -11.19 20.82 19.23
C SER A 559 -10.40 19.52 19.43
N LEU A 560 -10.40 19.01 20.67
CA LEU A 560 -9.81 17.70 20.93
C LEU A 560 -10.50 16.59 20.12
N LEU A 561 -11.83 16.67 19.95
CA LEU A 561 -12.55 15.71 19.11
C LEU A 561 -12.08 15.71 17.67
N TYR A 562 -11.81 16.89 17.09
CA TYR A 562 -11.31 17.00 15.73
C TYR A 562 -9.96 16.27 15.58
N ILE A 563 -9.05 16.52 16.54
CA ILE A 563 -7.72 15.88 16.57
C ILE A 563 -7.84 14.35 16.73
N LEU A 564 -8.71 13.89 17.64
CA LEU A 564 -8.95 12.45 17.86
C LEU A 564 -9.58 11.78 16.63
N ALA A 565 -10.47 12.48 15.94
CA ALA A 565 -11.13 12.00 14.72
C ALA A 565 -10.12 11.83 13.58
N GLU A 566 -9.25 12.81 13.33
CA GLU A 566 -8.18 12.68 12.33
C GLU A 566 -7.18 11.56 12.67
N SER A 567 -6.99 11.27 13.97
CA SER A 567 -6.02 10.28 14.45
C SER A 567 -6.55 8.84 14.55
N ASP A 568 -7.81 8.59 14.16
CA ASP A 568 -8.51 7.30 14.31
C ASP A 568 -8.60 6.77 15.76
N ALA A 569 -8.65 7.69 16.75
CA ALA A 569 -8.63 7.34 18.17
C ALA A 569 -10.03 6.98 18.70
N SER A 570 -10.57 5.84 18.26
CA SER A 570 -11.95 5.43 18.53
C SER A 570 -12.26 5.17 20.01
N GLY A 571 -11.31 4.60 20.77
CA GLY A 571 -11.42 4.40 22.21
C GLY A 571 -11.48 5.73 22.95
N LEU A 572 -10.58 6.66 22.62
CA LEU A 572 -10.57 8.00 23.21
C LEU A 572 -11.83 8.81 22.86
N ILE A 573 -12.34 8.71 21.64
CA ILE A 573 -13.63 9.34 21.25
C ILE A 573 -14.77 8.84 22.14
N ARG A 574 -14.77 7.54 22.48
CA ARG A 574 -15.77 6.93 23.37
C ARG A 574 -15.64 7.42 24.81
N ALA A 575 -14.41 7.56 25.31
CA ALA A 575 -14.11 8.04 26.66
C ALA A 575 -14.34 9.56 26.82
N HIS A 576 -14.37 10.31 25.72
CA HIS A 576 -14.59 11.75 25.73
C HIS A 576 -15.99 12.13 26.22
N ARG A 577 -16.15 13.20 27.01
CA ARG A 577 -17.44 13.53 27.67
C ARG A 577 -18.45 14.31 26.81
N SER A 578 -18.00 15.00 25.76
CA SER A 578 -18.83 15.91 24.95
C SER A 578 -19.13 15.36 23.55
N TRP A 579 -20.13 14.47 23.44
CA TRP A 579 -20.51 13.81 22.18
C TRP A 579 -21.35 14.66 21.21
N GLN A 580 -21.88 15.80 21.66
CA GLN A 580 -22.74 16.66 20.82
C GLN A 580 -21.96 17.43 19.73
N SER A 581 -20.63 17.35 19.70
CA SER A 581 -19.77 18.19 18.86
C SER A 581 -19.32 17.54 17.54
N PHE A 582 -19.70 16.29 17.24
CA PHE A 582 -19.24 15.58 16.01
C PHE A 582 -19.63 16.29 14.70
N PHE A 583 -20.74 17.02 14.72
CA PHE A 583 -21.30 17.78 13.60
C PHE A 583 -21.18 19.31 13.79
N LYS A 584 -20.41 19.76 14.78
CA LYS A 584 -20.17 21.19 15.01
C LYS A 584 -19.12 21.69 14.02
N VAL A 585 -19.43 22.79 13.33
CA VAL A 585 -18.49 23.45 12.42
C VAL A 585 -17.36 24.12 13.23
N GLU A 586 -16.14 23.76 12.89
CA GLU A 586 -14.89 24.25 13.47
C GLU A 586 -14.09 25.07 12.44
N ASP A 587 -13.13 25.86 12.92
CA ASP A 587 -12.20 26.61 12.07
C ASP A 587 -11.09 25.72 11.51
N GLU A 588 -11.44 24.54 10.98
CA GLU A 588 -10.47 23.54 10.54
C GLU A 588 -10.67 23.16 9.07
N ARG A 589 -9.66 22.51 8.47
CA ARG A 589 -9.59 22.17 7.04
C ARG A 589 -10.86 21.46 6.54
N TYR A 590 -11.32 20.45 7.27
CA TYR A 590 -12.49 19.66 6.90
C TYR A 590 -13.79 20.16 7.57
N GLY A 591 -13.69 21.22 8.39
CA GLY A 591 -14.79 21.88 9.10
C GLY A 591 -15.46 21.05 10.18
N LEU A 592 -15.68 19.75 9.98
CA LEU A 592 -16.38 18.86 10.90
C LEU A 592 -15.44 17.73 11.34
N PRO A 593 -15.41 17.36 12.64
CA PRO A 593 -14.64 16.19 13.10
C PRO A 593 -14.97 14.92 12.31
N ILE A 594 -16.25 14.69 11.97
CA ILE A 594 -16.64 13.48 11.24
C ILE A 594 -16.11 13.47 9.79
N LEU A 595 -16.10 14.62 9.12
CA LEU A 595 -15.52 14.76 7.79
C LEU A 595 -14.00 14.65 7.84
N ALA A 596 -13.38 15.10 8.93
CA ALA A 596 -11.95 14.95 9.16
C ALA A 596 -11.56 13.47 9.26
N ALA A 597 -12.26 12.69 10.08
CA ALA A 597 -12.06 11.23 10.16
C ALA A 597 -12.26 10.55 8.81
N MET A 598 -13.27 10.95 8.03
CA MET A 598 -13.50 10.37 6.71
C MET A 598 -12.37 10.69 5.72
N ALA A 599 -11.89 11.94 5.70
CA ALA A 599 -10.80 12.36 4.83
C ALA A 599 -9.45 11.71 5.21
N THR A 600 -9.26 11.38 6.49
CA THR A 600 -8.06 10.67 6.97
C THR A 600 -8.15 9.16 6.83
N LYS A 601 -9.31 8.62 6.40
CA LYS A 601 -9.63 7.19 6.35
C LYS A 601 -9.67 6.52 7.74
N SER A 602 -10.05 7.28 8.75
CA SER A 602 -10.19 6.87 10.15
C SER A 602 -11.54 6.16 10.36
N THR A 603 -11.64 4.94 9.84
CA THR A 603 -12.89 4.15 9.81
C THR A 603 -13.43 3.84 11.20
N SER A 604 -12.55 3.54 12.17
CA SER A 604 -12.90 3.20 13.56
C SER A 604 -13.50 4.40 14.28
N ALA A 605 -12.93 5.58 14.05
CA ALA A 605 -13.46 6.85 14.55
C ALA A 605 -14.85 7.15 13.96
N VAL A 606 -15.02 7.09 12.63
CA VAL A 606 -16.33 7.35 11.98
C VAL A 606 -17.41 6.43 12.55
N GLN A 607 -17.15 5.11 12.62
CA GLN A 607 -18.11 4.16 13.17
C GLN A 607 -18.47 4.45 14.62
N THR A 608 -17.47 4.79 15.45
CA THR A 608 -17.71 5.10 16.86
C THR A 608 -18.53 6.38 17.02
N MET A 609 -18.20 7.43 16.27
CA MET A 609 -18.95 8.70 16.27
C MET A 609 -20.41 8.49 15.86
N LEU A 610 -20.65 7.77 14.75
CA LEU A 610 -21.98 7.46 14.27
C LEU A 610 -22.77 6.56 15.24
N LYS A 611 -22.10 5.58 15.87
CA LYS A 611 -22.75 4.71 16.86
C LYS A 611 -23.16 5.49 18.11
N ILE A 612 -22.28 6.34 18.63
CA ILE A 612 -22.58 7.20 19.78
C ILE A 612 -23.74 8.15 19.46
N HIS A 613 -23.71 8.79 18.29
CA HIS A 613 -24.76 9.71 17.86
C HIS A 613 -26.08 8.99 17.57
N GLY A 614 -26.02 7.83 16.91
CA GLY A 614 -27.16 6.97 16.62
C GLY A 614 -27.87 6.50 17.88
N ASN A 615 -27.11 6.15 18.94
CA ASN A 615 -27.68 5.77 20.24
C ASN A 615 -28.45 6.91 20.93
N GLN A 616 -28.24 8.17 20.54
CA GLN A 616 -29.00 9.31 21.04
C GLN A 616 -30.31 9.53 20.26
N SER A 617 -30.45 8.93 19.07
CA SER A 617 -31.65 9.04 18.23
C SER A 617 -32.61 7.87 18.48
N SER A 618 -33.84 8.17 18.86
CA SER A 618 -34.89 7.14 19.05
C SER A 618 -35.37 6.51 17.74
N LYS A 619 -35.05 7.12 16.58
CA LYS A 619 -35.46 6.65 15.25
C LYS A 619 -34.42 5.74 14.58
N PHE A 620 -33.19 5.69 15.10
CA PHE A 620 -32.07 4.99 14.46
C PHE A 620 -31.77 3.65 15.16
N SER A 621 -31.54 2.59 14.38
CA SER A 621 -31.09 1.29 14.88
C SER A 621 -29.76 0.91 14.24
N TRP A 622 -28.71 0.79 15.06
CA TRP A 622 -27.40 0.36 14.59
C TRP A 622 -27.41 -1.07 14.05
N ALA A 623 -28.21 -1.95 14.65
CA ALA A 623 -28.37 -3.33 14.18
C ALA A 623 -29.01 -3.38 12.78
N TYR A 624 -30.02 -2.55 12.53
CA TYR A 624 -30.63 -2.42 11.20
C TYR A 624 -29.63 -1.83 10.20
N PHE A 625 -28.93 -0.75 10.57
CA PHE A 625 -27.90 -0.15 9.73
C PHE A 625 -26.87 -1.19 9.29
N GLN A 626 -26.33 -1.98 10.24
CA GLN A 626 -25.38 -3.05 9.92
C GLN A 626 -25.96 -4.14 9.01
N SER A 627 -27.26 -4.44 9.11
CA SER A 627 -27.90 -5.48 8.28
C SER A 627 -28.04 -5.11 6.80
N ILE A 628 -28.05 -3.81 6.47
CA ILE A 628 -28.23 -3.31 5.10
C ILE A 628 -26.94 -2.80 4.47
N THR A 629 -25.85 -2.69 5.24
CA THR A 629 -24.55 -2.17 4.79
C THR A 629 -23.57 -3.29 4.44
N PRO A 630 -22.64 -3.06 3.48
CA PRO A 630 -21.63 -4.04 3.12
C PRO A 630 -20.61 -4.27 4.24
N SER A 631 -20.04 -5.47 4.27
CA SER A 631 -18.92 -5.83 5.16
C SER A 631 -17.70 -6.18 4.32
N PRO A 632 -16.50 -5.62 4.59
CA PRO A 632 -16.20 -4.68 5.68
C PRO A 632 -16.66 -3.24 5.39
N LEU A 633 -16.96 -2.50 6.46
CA LEU A 633 -17.47 -1.11 6.40
C LEU A 633 -16.41 -0.05 6.02
N GLY A 634 -15.16 -0.44 5.78
CA GLY A 634 -14.04 0.50 5.60
C GLY A 634 -14.24 1.42 4.39
N ASP A 635 -14.35 0.83 3.20
CA ASP A 635 -14.54 1.60 1.96
C ASP A 635 -15.89 2.31 1.90
N PHE A 636 -16.89 1.77 2.60
CA PHE A 636 -18.23 2.33 2.72
C PHE A 636 -18.26 3.71 3.41
N PHE A 637 -17.34 3.96 4.34
CA PHE A 637 -17.22 5.23 5.05
C PHE A 637 -16.11 6.16 4.53
N CYS A 638 -15.10 5.63 3.83
CA CYS A 638 -13.84 6.36 3.57
C CYS A 638 -13.50 6.55 2.08
N SER A 639 -14.52 6.73 1.23
CA SER A 639 -14.36 7.04 -0.20
C SER A 639 -13.89 8.48 -0.49
N SER A 640 -13.75 9.33 0.53
CA SER A 640 -13.47 10.76 0.35
C SER A 640 -11.98 11.04 0.23
N THR A 641 -11.60 11.91 -0.71
CA THR A 641 -10.22 12.37 -0.85
C THR A 641 -9.92 13.49 0.15
N ARG A 642 -8.63 13.73 0.43
CA ARG A 642 -8.19 14.83 1.28
C ARG A 642 -8.32 16.20 0.58
N ASP A 643 -8.76 16.26 -0.66
CA ASP A 643 -8.54 17.40 -1.55
C ASP A 643 -9.65 18.46 -1.50
N PHE A 644 -10.59 18.36 -0.55
CA PHE A 644 -11.64 19.35 -0.39
C PHE A 644 -11.37 20.33 0.74
N ASN A 645 -11.91 21.54 0.59
CA ASN A 645 -11.93 22.59 1.60
C ASN A 645 -13.37 22.84 2.02
N PHE A 646 -13.63 22.75 3.32
CA PHE A 646 -14.96 22.98 3.87
C PHE A 646 -15.37 24.45 3.80
N ASN A 647 -16.58 24.74 3.29
CA ASN A 647 -17.09 26.12 3.22
C ASN A 647 -17.98 26.47 4.42
N LYS A 648 -17.41 27.19 5.39
CA LYS A 648 -18.08 27.60 6.63
C LYS A 648 -19.27 28.55 6.46
N ARG A 649 -19.41 29.22 5.31
CA ARG A 649 -20.53 30.13 5.05
C ARG A 649 -21.80 29.40 4.62
N ARG A 650 -21.71 28.10 4.37
CA ARG A 650 -22.81 27.26 3.91
C ARG A 650 -23.39 26.47 5.06
N GLU A 651 -24.63 26.00 4.86
CA GLU A 651 -25.31 25.15 5.80
C GLU A 651 -24.55 23.82 5.98
N THR A 652 -24.45 23.33 7.21
CA THR A 652 -23.71 22.10 7.55
C THR A 652 -24.24 20.88 6.78
N THR A 653 -25.56 20.78 6.61
CA THR A 653 -26.23 19.74 5.82
C THR A 653 -25.77 19.74 4.36
N ALA A 654 -25.58 20.92 3.75
CA ALA A 654 -25.11 21.07 2.38
C ALA A 654 -23.68 20.57 2.18
N GLU A 655 -22.79 20.82 3.15
CA GLU A 655 -21.40 20.35 3.11
C GLU A 655 -21.32 18.84 3.39
N LEU A 656 -22.13 18.30 4.31
CA LEU A 656 -22.28 16.86 4.54
C LEU A 656 -22.80 16.13 3.29
N LEU A 657 -23.76 16.71 2.55
CA LEU A 657 -24.21 16.17 1.27
C LEU A 657 -23.10 16.19 0.20
N THR A 658 -22.29 17.24 0.19
CA THR A 658 -21.23 17.41 -0.81
C THR A 658 -20.09 16.40 -0.60
N HIS A 659 -19.62 16.31 0.64
CA HIS A 659 -18.40 15.59 1.01
C HIS A 659 -18.68 14.24 1.69
N GLY A 660 -19.94 13.94 1.99
CA GLY A 660 -20.35 12.66 2.57
C GLY A 660 -20.17 11.48 1.61
N CYS A 661 -19.80 10.34 2.20
CA CYS A 661 -19.78 9.01 1.59
C CYS A 661 -21.17 8.36 1.70
N GLU A 662 -21.38 7.24 1.00
CA GLU A 662 -22.64 6.50 1.06
C GLU A 662 -23.07 6.19 2.49
N GLY A 663 -22.13 5.71 3.33
CA GLY A 663 -22.45 5.34 4.71
C GLY A 663 -22.87 6.50 5.60
N LEU A 664 -22.23 7.67 5.48
CA LEU A 664 -22.63 8.86 6.22
C LEU A 664 -24.01 9.33 5.77
N LEU A 665 -24.25 9.37 4.45
CA LEU A 665 -25.51 9.83 3.89
C LEU A 665 -26.67 8.89 4.25
N LEU A 666 -26.42 7.59 4.22
CA LEU A 666 -27.37 6.57 4.70
C LEU A 666 -27.67 6.75 6.18
N PHE A 667 -26.64 7.01 7.01
CA PHE A 667 -26.84 7.27 8.43
C PHE A 667 -27.70 8.51 8.64
N LEU A 668 -27.39 9.62 7.97
CA LEU A 668 -28.15 10.87 8.10
C LEU A 668 -29.61 10.70 7.66
N LEU A 669 -29.84 9.91 6.60
CA LEU A 669 -31.17 9.53 6.17
C LEU A 669 -31.90 8.75 7.26
N LEU A 670 -31.33 7.63 7.73
CA LEU A 670 -31.98 6.75 8.72
C LEU A 670 -32.18 7.42 10.08
N ALA A 671 -31.25 8.28 10.50
CA ALA A 671 -31.37 9.06 11.73
C ALA A 671 -32.32 10.25 11.63
N ASP A 672 -32.90 10.52 10.45
CA ASP A 672 -33.80 11.65 10.18
C ASP A 672 -33.15 13.02 10.41
N GLN A 673 -31.85 13.11 10.09
CA GLN A 673 -31.02 14.31 10.29
C GLN A 673 -30.69 15.05 8.98
N CYS A 674 -31.29 14.60 7.87
CA CYS A 674 -31.19 15.24 6.56
C CYS A 674 -32.59 15.44 6.01
N ASP A 675 -33.01 16.68 5.82
CA ASP A 675 -34.24 16.98 5.07
C ASP A 675 -34.01 16.61 3.60
N LEU A 676 -34.96 15.87 3.01
CA LEU A 676 -34.96 15.48 1.59
C LEU A 676 -34.94 16.69 0.64
N GLY A 677 -35.37 17.86 1.12
CA GLY A 677 -35.27 19.14 0.42
C GLY A 677 -33.86 19.76 0.41
N SER A 678 -32.96 19.34 1.29
CA SER A 678 -31.62 19.89 1.45
C SER A 678 -30.80 19.76 0.17
N ARG A 679 -29.99 20.79 -0.11
CA ARG A 679 -29.16 20.85 -1.32
C ARG A 679 -27.68 20.92 -0.95
N SER A 680 -26.87 20.19 -1.71
CA SER A 680 -25.41 20.23 -1.65
C SER A 680 -24.87 21.58 -2.15
N SER A 681 -23.56 21.76 -2.03
CA SER A 681 -22.83 22.89 -2.62
C SER A 681 -23.00 23.04 -4.14
N THR A 682 -23.27 21.94 -4.84
CA THR A 682 -23.53 21.89 -6.29
C THR A 682 -25.01 22.04 -6.63
N GLY A 683 -25.85 22.36 -5.62
CA GLY A 683 -27.29 22.52 -5.76
C GLY A 683 -28.06 21.21 -5.83
N ARG A 684 -27.41 20.07 -5.60
CA ARG A 684 -27.99 18.73 -5.78
C ARG A 684 -28.66 18.22 -4.52
N THR A 685 -29.78 17.53 -4.67
CA THR A 685 -30.46 16.85 -3.55
C THR A 685 -29.78 15.52 -3.18
N LEU A 686 -30.11 14.94 -2.02
CA LEU A 686 -29.60 13.62 -1.63
C LEU A 686 -29.90 12.53 -2.67
N LEU A 687 -31.10 12.56 -3.26
CA LEU A 687 -31.50 11.64 -4.32
C LEU A 687 -30.62 11.76 -5.56
N GLU A 688 -30.40 13.00 -6.03
CA GLU A 688 -29.56 13.26 -7.20
C GLU A 688 -28.12 12.80 -6.97
N LEU A 689 -27.57 13.07 -5.78
CA LEU A 689 -26.23 12.61 -5.40
C LEU A 689 -26.14 11.09 -5.36
N ALA A 690 -27.16 10.42 -4.82
CA ALA A 690 -27.18 8.97 -4.75
C ALA A 690 -27.25 8.32 -6.14
N ILE A 691 -27.97 8.94 -7.09
CA ILE A 691 -28.00 8.50 -8.50
C ILE A 691 -26.64 8.74 -9.17
N ASP A 692 -26.09 9.96 -9.01
CA ASP A 692 -24.83 10.34 -9.66
C ASP A 692 -23.62 9.50 -9.18
N LYS A 693 -23.61 9.13 -7.89
CA LYS A 693 -22.52 8.35 -7.27
C LYS A 693 -22.78 6.84 -7.19
N GLY A 694 -23.98 6.37 -7.55
CA GLY A 694 -24.32 4.94 -7.52
C GLY A 694 -24.62 4.38 -6.13
N TYR A 695 -25.14 5.19 -5.21
CA TYR A 695 -25.43 4.82 -3.82
C TYR A 695 -26.74 4.04 -3.69
N ASN A 696 -26.69 2.77 -4.10
CA ASN A 696 -27.86 1.89 -4.21
C ASN A 696 -28.60 1.66 -2.89
N ILE A 697 -27.91 1.68 -1.74
CA ILE A 697 -28.54 1.43 -0.43
C ILE A 697 -29.33 2.67 -0.01
N VAL A 698 -28.74 3.86 -0.18
CA VAL A 698 -29.43 5.14 0.06
C VAL A 698 -30.68 5.25 -0.80
N LEU A 699 -30.58 4.86 -2.07
CA LEU A 699 -31.71 4.85 -3.00
C LEU A 699 -32.86 3.94 -2.53
N LYS A 700 -32.55 2.71 -2.11
CA LYS A 700 -33.55 1.76 -1.57
C LYS A 700 -34.27 2.30 -0.34
N GLU A 701 -33.54 2.91 0.61
CA GLU A 701 -34.15 3.47 1.82
C GLU A 701 -34.97 4.73 1.55
N LEU A 702 -34.55 5.57 0.59
CA LEU A 702 -35.35 6.72 0.14
C LEU A 702 -36.70 6.30 -0.43
N HIS A 703 -36.77 5.18 -1.16
CA HIS A 703 -38.03 4.67 -1.71
C HIS A 703 -39.04 4.28 -0.64
N GLN A 704 -38.58 3.70 0.47
CA GLN A 704 -39.48 3.31 1.57
C GLN A 704 -40.17 4.52 2.21
N ARG A 705 -39.60 5.73 2.08
CA ARG A 705 -40.17 6.99 2.58
C ARG A 705 -41.10 7.62 1.53
N LYS A 706 -42.41 7.38 1.69
CA LYS A 706 -43.53 7.63 0.75
C LYS A 706 -43.84 9.09 0.34
N ASP A 707 -42.87 9.98 0.21
CA ASP A 707 -43.12 11.33 -0.34
C ASP A 707 -43.08 11.29 -1.87
N THR A 708 -44.26 11.25 -2.48
CA THR A 708 -44.50 10.59 -3.78
C THR A 708 -44.53 11.52 -5.00
N ILE A 709 -44.50 12.85 -4.83
CA ILE A 709 -44.75 13.80 -5.95
C ILE A 709 -43.51 14.62 -6.35
N SER A 710 -42.77 15.21 -5.39
CA SER A 710 -41.51 15.93 -5.73
C SER A 710 -40.43 14.99 -6.26
N THR A 711 -40.46 13.74 -5.84
CA THR A 711 -39.48 12.70 -6.16
C THR A 711 -39.59 12.28 -7.63
N ARG A 712 -40.81 12.23 -8.21
CA ARG A 712 -41.01 11.89 -9.63
C ARG A 712 -40.38 12.90 -10.59
N ASN A 713 -40.56 14.20 -10.36
CA ASN A 713 -39.94 15.23 -11.20
C ASN A 713 -38.41 15.27 -11.07
N LYS A 714 -37.87 14.94 -9.89
CA LYS A 714 -36.42 14.86 -9.66
C LYS A 714 -35.81 13.58 -10.23
N VAL A 715 -36.50 12.44 -10.09
CA VAL A 715 -36.17 11.17 -10.78
C VAL A 715 -36.12 11.39 -12.29
N ARG A 716 -37.09 12.14 -12.85
CA ARG A 716 -37.10 12.53 -14.27
C ARG A 716 -35.83 13.27 -14.70
N GLN A 717 -35.34 14.22 -13.90
CA GLN A 717 -34.11 14.97 -14.21
C GLN A 717 -32.83 14.14 -14.02
N ALA A 718 -32.81 13.23 -13.04
CA ALA A 718 -31.66 12.40 -12.74
C ALA A 718 -31.55 11.15 -13.63
N TRP A 719 -32.67 10.67 -14.17
CA TRP A 719 -32.76 9.54 -15.11
C TRP A 719 -31.75 9.63 -16.25
N LEU A 720 -31.71 10.79 -16.92
CA LEU A 720 -30.83 11.05 -18.08
C LEU A 720 -29.33 11.06 -17.74
N LYS A 721 -28.97 11.09 -16.44
CA LYS A 721 -27.59 11.09 -15.96
C LYS A 721 -27.13 9.72 -15.44
N ALA A 722 -28.04 8.76 -15.30
CA ALA A 722 -27.71 7.43 -14.80
C ALA A 722 -26.74 6.71 -15.77
N LYS A 723 -25.68 6.11 -15.21
CA LYS A 723 -24.67 5.34 -15.99
C LYS A 723 -24.49 3.91 -15.51
N ASP A 724 -24.98 3.60 -14.32
CA ASP A 724 -24.82 2.32 -13.66
C ASP A 724 -26.08 1.47 -13.83
N VAL A 725 -25.91 0.22 -14.26
CA VAL A 725 -26.99 -0.76 -14.48
C VAL A 725 -27.84 -0.94 -13.22
N ALA A 726 -27.21 -0.99 -12.04
CA ALA A 726 -27.93 -1.16 -10.78
C ALA A 726 -28.82 0.04 -10.47
N VAL A 727 -28.33 1.26 -10.74
CA VAL A 727 -29.09 2.50 -10.57
C VAL A 727 -30.24 2.55 -11.56
N VAL A 728 -30.00 2.24 -12.85
CA VAL A 728 -31.04 2.23 -13.88
C VAL A 728 -32.14 1.22 -13.54
N LYS A 729 -31.75 -0.01 -13.15
CA LYS A 729 -32.70 -1.04 -12.71
C LYS A 729 -33.54 -0.58 -11.53
N PHE A 730 -32.90 0.07 -10.56
CA PHE A 730 -33.61 0.63 -9.41
C PHE A 730 -34.59 1.75 -9.82
N LEU A 731 -34.17 2.71 -10.65
CA LEU A 731 -35.05 3.78 -11.13
C LEU A 731 -36.23 3.24 -11.93
N LEU A 732 -36.05 2.18 -12.73
CA LEU A 732 -37.14 1.47 -13.40
C LEU A 732 -38.14 0.87 -12.41
N THR A 733 -37.67 0.26 -11.31
CA THR A 733 -38.59 -0.22 -10.25
C THR A 733 -39.39 0.90 -9.58
N LEU A 734 -38.91 2.14 -9.64
CA LEU A 734 -39.62 3.33 -9.17
C LEU A 734 -40.63 3.90 -10.19
N GLY A 735 -40.75 3.29 -11.37
CA GLY A 735 -41.58 3.78 -12.46
C GLY A 735 -40.99 4.99 -13.16
N ALA A 736 -39.66 5.05 -13.29
CA ALA A 736 -39.01 6.05 -14.14
C ALA A 736 -39.53 5.95 -15.57
N ASP A 737 -39.87 7.11 -16.14
CA ASP A 737 -40.36 7.21 -17.51
C ASP A 737 -39.18 7.11 -18.49
N THR A 738 -39.15 6.03 -19.28
CA THR A 738 -38.10 5.76 -20.26
C THR A 738 -38.13 6.71 -21.45
N SER A 739 -39.25 7.42 -21.67
CA SER A 739 -39.45 8.33 -22.81
C SER A 739 -38.86 9.73 -22.61
N VAL A 740 -38.30 10.01 -21.43
CA VAL A 740 -37.76 11.33 -21.09
C VAL A 740 -36.56 11.66 -21.99
N GLN A 741 -36.59 12.86 -22.59
CA GLN A 741 -35.54 13.39 -23.46
C GLN A 741 -34.81 14.58 -22.81
N ASN A 742 -33.52 14.74 -23.14
CA ASN A 742 -32.74 15.93 -22.78
C ASN A 742 -32.97 17.11 -23.76
N GLU A 743 -32.18 18.17 -23.63
CA GLU A 743 -32.25 19.37 -24.50
C GLU A 743 -31.87 19.12 -25.97
N LEU A 744 -31.35 17.93 -26.30
CA LEU A 744 -31.00 17.51 -27.66
C LEU A 744 -32.00 16.47 -28.22
N GLY A 745 -33.08 16.19 -27.49
CA GLY A 745 -34.03 15.12 -27.83
C GLY A 745 -33.51 13.71 -27.51
N GLU A 746 -32.40 13.55 -26.78
CA GLU A 746 -31.83 12.22 -26.50
C GLU A 746 -32.48 11.55 -25.29
N THR A 747 -32.92 10.30 -25.46
CA THR A 747 -33.33 9.42 -24.35
C THR A 747 -32.12 8.79 -23.64
N LEU A 748 -32.33 8.19 -22.47
CA LEU A 748 -31.27 7.44 -21.78
C LEU A 748 -30.75 6.27 -22.64
N LEU A 749 -31.65 5.60 -23.38
CA LEU A 749 -31.30 4.51 -24.31
C LEU A 749 -30.37 5.01 -25.42
N PHE A 750 -30.68 6.16 -26.03
CA PHE A 750 -29.82 6.76 -27.05
C PHE A 750 -28.42 7.05 -26.50
N ARG A 751 -28.35 7.68 -25.31
CA ARG A 751 -27.09 8.05 -24.67
C ARG A 751 -26.27 6.84 -24.24
N SER A 752 -26.90 5.79 -23.72
CA SER A 752 -26.18 4.59 -23.26
C SER A 752 -25.42 3.93 -24.41
N ILE A 753 -26.03 3.88 -25.60
CA ILE A 753 -25.40 3.40 -26.85
C ILE A 753 -24.31 4.38 -27.32
N GLN A 754 -24.58 5.68 -27.24
CA GLN A 754 -23.62 6.72 -27.66
C GLN A 754 -22.29 6.65 -26.90
N THR A 755 -22.29 6.16 -25.66
CA THR A 755 -21.06 6.08 -24.83
C THR A 755 -20.02 5.09 -25.34
N LYS A 756 -20.39 4.14 -26.23
CA LYS A 756 -19.49 3.10 -26.76
C LYS A 756 -18.71 2.35 -25.66
N SER A 757 -19.40 1.99 -24.56
CA SER A 757 -18.78 1.33 -23.41
C SER A 757 -19.55 0.06 -23.04
N LYS A 758 -18.86 -0.96 -22.52
CA LYS A 758 -19.50 -2.19 -22.03
C LYS A 758 -20.64 -1.92 -21.04
N ARG A 759 -20.46 -0.97 -20.13
CA ARG A 759 -21.51 -0.55 -19.17
C ARG A 759 -22.70 0.10 -19.89
N GLY A 760 -22.44 0.95 -20.90
CA GLY A 760 -23.49 1.55 -21.73
C GLY A 760 -24.31 0.50 -22.47
N ASN A 761 -23.66 -0.56 -22.97
CA ASN A 761 -24.32 -1.69 -23.61
C ASN A 761 -25.24 -2.45 -22.65
N GLU A 762 -24.76 -2.75 -21.44
CA GLU A 762 -25.57 -3.40 -20.40
C GLU A 762 -26.79 -2.55 -20.00
N VAL A 763 -26.62 -1.23 -19.88
CA VAL A 763 -27.74 -0.30 -19.65
C VAL A 763 -28.72 -0.30 -20.84
N ALA A 764 -28.22 -0.28 -22.07
CA ALA A 764 -29.06 -0.30 -23.27
C ALA A 764 -29.93 -1.57 -23.33
N LYS A 765 -29.32 -2.74 -23.10
CA LYS A 765 -30.03 -4.02 -23.05
C LYS A 765 -31.11 -4.03 -21.98
N LEU A 766 -30.77 -3.62 -20.75
CA LEU A 766 -31.73 -3.53 -19.66
C LEU A 766 -32.93 -2.65 -20.01
N LEU A 767 -32.69 -1.49 -20.65
CA LEU A 767 -33.75 -0.57 -21.06
C LEU A 767 -34.66 -1.19 -22.12
N ILE A 768 -34.09 -1.85 -23.13
CA ILE A 768 -34.84 -2.54 -24.20
C ILE A 768 -35.69 -3.68 -23.62
N GLU A 769 -35.09 -4.53 -22.78
CA GLU A 769 -35.77 -5.64 -22.10
C GLU A 769 -36.87 -5.15 -21.14
N SER A 770 -36.74 -3.92 -20.62
CA SER A 770 -37.74 -3.28 -19.77
C SER A 770 -38.83 -2.53 -20.57
N GLY A 771 -38.81 -2.61 -21.91
CA GLY A 771 -39.83 -2.03 -22.78
C GLY A 771 -39.65 -0.55 -23.10
N ALA A 772 -38.42 -0.02 -23.05
CA ALA A 772 -38.15 1.34 -23.48
C ALA A 772 -38.49 1.53 -24.97
N ASP A 773 -39.15 2.65 -25.29
CA ASP A 773 -39.52 2.97 -26.67
C ASP A 773 -38.28 3.32 -27.51
N CYS A 774 -37.96 2.41 -28.43
CA CYS A 774 -36.80 2.52 -29.32
C CYS A 774 -37.06 3.43 -30.55
N SER A 775 -38.28 3.92 -30.73
CA SER A 775 -38.70 4.79 -31.84
C SER A 775 -38.47 6.28 -31.58
N ILE A 776 -38.18 6.66 -30.32
CA ILE A 776 -38.00 8.06 -29.94
C ILE A 776 -36.75 8.63 -30.62
N ALA A 777 -36.96 9.62 -31.48
CA ALA A 777 -35.92 10.29 -32.24
C ALA A 777 -35.41 11.56 -31.52
N THR A 778 -34.12 11.86 -31.74
CA THR A 778 -33.50 13.13 -31.35
C THR A 778 -34.05 14.30 -32.18
N ASP A 779 -33.64 15.54 -31.85
CA ASP A 779 -34.02 16.73 -32.63
C ASP A 779 -33.52 16.69 -34.09
N GLN A 780 -32.56 15.79 -34.39
CA GLN A 780 -32.07 15.52 -35.75
C GLN A 780 -32.85 14.44 -36.50
N GLY A 781 -33.89 13.88 -35.87
CA GLY A 781 -34.64 12.73 -36.39
C GLY A 781 -33.90 11.39 -36.23
N GLU A 782 -32.70 11.38 -35.64
CA GLU A 782 -31.94 10.14 -35.44
C GLU A 782 -32.51 9.34 -34.25
N THR A 783 -32.87 8.07 -34.48
CA THR A 783 -33.22 7.08 -33.43
C THR A 783 -31.97 6.35 -32.93
N PRO A 784 -32.02 5.59 -31.82
CA PRO A 784 -30.90 4.76 -31.36
C PRO A 784 -30.38 3.80 -32.46
N LEU A 785 -31.29 3.29 -33.30
CA LEU A 785 -30.96 2.42 -34.43
C LEU A 785 -30.20 3.16 -35.54
N HIS A 786 -30.55 4.42 -35.84
CA HIS A 786 -29.77 5.24 -36.77
C HIS A 786 -28.33 5.41 -36.29
N TRP A 787 -28.18 5.73 -35.00
CA TRP A 787 -26.87 6.03 -34.44
C TRP A 787 -25.94 4.81 -34.44
N ILE A 788 -26.46 3.64 -34.05
CA ILE A 788 -25.68 2.40 -34.05
C ILE A 788 -25.32 1.99 -35.49
N SER A 789 -26.25 2.09 -36.45
CA SER A 789 -25.99 1.81 -37.87
C SER A 789 -24.88 2.69 -38.46
N LYS A 790 -24.81 3.95 -38.03
CA LYS A 790 -23.76 4.89 -38.43
C LYS A 790 -22.42 4.62 -37.74
N ASN A 791 -22.40 4.11 -36.50
CA ASN A 791 -21.22 4.12 -35.61
C ASN A 791 -20.75 2.74 -35.10
N PHE A 792 -21.21 1.62 -35.68
CA PHE A 792 -20.96 0.24 -35.22
C PHE A 792 -19.49 -0.26 -35.19
N HIS A 793 -18.51 0.64 -35.27
CA HIS A 793 -17.10 0.34 -35.53
C HIS A 793 -16.24 0.27 -34.26
N SER A 794 -16.85 0.27 -33.08
CA SER A 794 -16.13 0.21 -31.80
C SER A 794 -15.97 -1.25 -31.37
N ARG A 795 -14.75 -1.64 -30.99
CA ARG A 795 -14.44 -2.99 -30.43
C ARG A 795 -15.32 -3.36 -29.23
N ASP A 796 -15.93 -2.37 -28.58
CA ASP A 796 -16.72 -2.52 -27.37
C ASP A 796 -18.24 -2.47 -27.64
N MET A 797 -18.71 -2.38 -28.91
CA MET A 797 -20.13 -2.40 -29.25
C MET A 797 -20.59 -3.83 -29.56
N GLU A 798 -21.65 -4.29 -28.89
CA GLU A 798 -22.16 -5.64 -29.09
C GLU A 798 -23.21 -5.71 -30.21
N ALA A 799 -23.02 -6.62 -31.17
CA ALA A 799 -23.96 -6.85 -32.28
C ALA A 799 -25.38 -7.18 -31.80
N SER A 800 -25.50 -7.86 -30.65
CA SER A 800 -26.78 -8.20 -30.04
C SER A 800 -27.68 -6.98 -29.76
N ILE A 801 -27.12 -5.77 -29.58
CA ILE A 801 -27.93 -4.56 -29.38
C ILE A 801 -28.66 -4.14 -30.66
N VAL A 802 -28.05 -4.35 -31.83
CA VAL A 802 -28.68 -4.07 -33.13
C VAL A 802 -29.90 -4.95 -33.31
N ASP A 803 -29.74 -6.25 -33.05
CA ASP A 803 -30.82 -7.22 -33.11
C ASP A 803 -31.95 -6.87 -32.13
N LEU A 804 -31.62 -6.55 -30.88
CA LEU A 804 -32.60 -6.17 -29.86
C LEU A 804 -33.36 -4.88 -30.22
N LEU A 805 -32.69 -3.86 -30.75
CA LEU A 805 -33.33 -2.62 -31.20
C LEU A 805 -34.25 -2.85 -32.40
N ALA A 806 -33.81 -3.67 -33.36
CA ALA A 806 -34.57 -3.99 -34.55
C ALA A 806 -35.82 -4.84 -34.21
N GLU A 807 -35.73 -5.73 -33.23
CA GLU A 807 -36.85 -6.54 -32.76
C GLU A 807 -37.84 -5.74 -31.90
N SER A 808 -37.33 -4.93 -30.97
CA SER A 808 -38.17 -4.18 -30.02
C SER A 808 -38.92 -3.00 -30.66
N GLY A 809 -38.37 -2.39 -31.72
CA GLY A 809 -39.04 -1.32 -32.47
C GLY A 809 -40.12 -1.79 -33.45
N GLY A 810 -40.24 -3.10 -33.68
CA GLY A 810 -41.08 -3.69 -34.73
C GLY A 810 -40.73 -3.18 -36.15
N THR A 811 -41.54 -3.54 -37.14
CA THR A 811 -41.32 -3.13 -38.55
C THR A 811 -41.35 -1.61 -38.73
N ASN A 812 -42.13 -0.90 -37.92
CA ASN A 812 -42.23 0.55 -38.00
C ASN A 812 -40.92 1.23 -37.58
N GLY A 813 -40.19 0.67 -36.60
CA GLY A 813 -38.90 1.20 -36.15
C GLY A 813 -37.81 1.22 -37.23
N LEU A 814 -37.86 0.25 -38.17
CA LEU A 814 -36.93 0.14 -39.29
C LEU A 814 -37.15 1.17 -40.39
N SER A 815 -38.34 1.77 -40.43
CA SER A 815 -38.78 2.73 -41.48
C SER A 815 -38.72 4.20 -41.02
N ILE A 816 -38.37 4.46 -39.77
CA ILE A 816 -38.20 5.83 -39.26
C ILE A 816 -37.08 6.49 -40.04
N THR A 817 -37.29 7.75 -40.45
CA THR A 817 -36.32 8.54 -41.19
C THR A 817 -35.78 9.69 -40.35
N ASP A 818 -34.51 10.01 -40.55
CA ASP A 818 -33.92 11.25 -40.03
C ASP A 818 -34.39 12.49 -40.81
N ASN A 819 -33.91 13.69 -40.42
CA ASN A 819 -34.28 14.95 -41.09
C ASN A 819 -33.88 15.01 -42.59
N GLU A 820 -33.03 14.11 -43.07
CA GLU A 820 -32.66 13.98 -44.48
C GLU A 820 -33.48 12.89 -45.22
N GLY A 821 -34.46 12.28 -44.56
CA GLY A 821 -35.26 11.20 -45.12
C GLY A 821 -34.56 9.84 -45.08
N ARG A 822 -33.41 9.71 -44.40
CA ARG A 822 -32.61 8.48 -44.41
C ARG A 822 -33.09 7.52 -43.33
N THR A 823 -33.28 6.26 -43.69
CA THR A 823 -33.55 5.16 -42.75
C THR A 823 -32.25 4.64 -42.10
N PRO A 824 -32.31 3.81 -41.03
CA PRO A 824 -31.12 3.18 -40.47
C PRO A 824 -30.30 2.38 -41.49
N LEU A 825 -30.97 1.76 -42.48
CA LEU A 825 -30.31 1.02 -43.55
C LEU A 825 -29.46 1.93 -44.44
N HIS A 826 -29.88 3.17 -44.71
CA HIS A 826 -29.05 4.14 -45.43
C HIS A 826 -27.74 4.45 -44.69
N HIS A 827 -27.79 4.57 -43.36
CA HIS A 827 -26.60 4.81 -42.54
C HIS A 827 -25.69 3.59 -42.48
N ALA A 828 -26.26 2.38 -42.36
CA ALA A 828 -25.51 1.13 -42.44
C ALA A 828 -24.80 1.00 -43.80
N CYS A 829 -25.44 1.40 -44.90
CA CYS A 829 -24.85 1.34 -46.23
C CYS A 829 -23.83 2.45 -46.54
N ARG A 830 -23.58 3.41 -45.63
CA ARG A 830 -22.69 4.56 -45.88
C ARG A 830 -21.24 4.38 -45.42
N ASN A 831 -20.98 3.51 -44.44
CA ASN A 831 -19.64 3.33 -43.84
C ASN A 831 -19.01 1.98 -44.20
N SER A 832 -17.68 1.90 -44.26
CA SER A 832 -16.94 0.80 -44.91
C SER A 832 -16.49 -0.36 -44.02
N ASN A 833 -16.37 -0.17 -42.70
CA ASN A 833 -15.42 -0.99 -41.94
C ASN A 833 -16.07 -2.03 -40.99
N SER A 834 -17.41 -2.09 -40.81
CA SER A 834 -18.09 -3.11 -39.97
C SER A 834 -19.61 -3.23 -40.22
N THR A 835 -20.08 -2.91 -41.42
CA THR A 835 -21.50 -2.63 -41.72
C THR A 835 -22.30 -3.80 -42.26
N GLU A 836 -21.65 -4.89 -42.68
CA GLU A 836 -22.33 -6.10 -43.17
C GLU A 836 -23.26 -6.70 -42.11
N VAL A 837 -22.76 -6.92 -40.89
CA VAL A 837 -23.54 -7.50 -39.80
C VAL A 837 -24.79 -6.68 -39.48
N VAL A 838 -24.67 -5.35 -39.52
CA VAL A 838 -25.79 -4.44 -39.23
C VAL A 838 -26.77 -4.38 -40.39
N ALA A 839 -26.28 -4.23 -41.63
CA ALA A 839 -27.13 -4.21 -42.82
C ALA A 839 -27.88 -5.54 -42.97
N MET A 840 -27.20 -6.67 -42.75
CA MET A 840 -27.78 -8.01 -42.75
C MET A 840 -28.85 -8.17 -41.68
N SER A 841 -28.55 -7.83 -40.44
CA SER A 841 -29.52 -7.87 -39.34
C SER A 841 -30.78 -7.03 -39.63
N LEU A 842 -30.62 -5.83 -40.21
CA LEU A 842 -31.73 -4.96 -40.59
C LEU A 842 -32.57 -5.55 -41.75
N ILE A 843 -31.92 -6.06 -42.80
CA ILE A 843 -32.58 -6.62 -44.00
C ILE A 843 -33.32 -7.90 -43.66
N GLU A 844 -32.72 -8.81 -42.88
CA GLU A 844 -33.36 -10.05 -42.41
C GLU A 844 -34.60 -9.77 -41.56
N ARG A 845 -34.65 -8.61 -40.89
CA ARG A 845 -35.80 -8.15 -40.09
C ARG A 845 -36.78 -7.29 -40.89
N GLY A 846 -36.61 -7.18 -42.20
CA GLY A 846 -37.58 -6.56 -43.10
C GLY A 846 -37.39 -5.05 -43.32
N ALA A 847 -36.17 -4.52 -43.17
CA ALA A 847 -35.87 -3.15 -43.59
C ALA A 847 -36.12 -2.98 -45.10
N ASP A 848 -36.77 -1.88 -45.48
CA ASP A 848 -37.07 -1.59 -46.87
C ASP A 848 -35.81 -1.18 -47.64
N VAL A 849 -35.35 -2.07 -48.52
CA VAL A 849 -34.18 -1.86 -49.40
C VAL A 849 -34.45 -0.86 -50.52
N SER A 850 -35.72 -0.51 -50.77
CA SER A 850 -36.17 0.44 -51.79
C SER A 850 -36.47 1.84 -51.23
N ALA A 851 -36.37 2.03 -49.91
CA ALA A 851 -36.62 3.31 -49.27
C ALA A 851 -35.71 4.40 -49.87
N THR A 852 -36.26 5.60 -50.08
CA THR A 852 -35.54 6.74 -50.65
C THR A 852 -35.40 7.88 -49.66
N ASP A 853 -34.22 8.49 -49.59
CA ASP A 853 -34.00 9.74 -48.86
C ASP A 853 -34.64 10.97 -49.56
N ASN A 854 -34.50 12.16 -48.97
CA ASN A 854 -35.05 13.41 -49.54
C ASN A 854 -34.43 13.79 -50.92
N LYS A 855 -33.36 13.12 -51.34
CA LYS A 855 -32.73 13.26 -52.67
C LYS A 855 -33.10 12.11 -53.60
N GLY A 856 -34.03 11.24 -53.24
CA GLY A 856 -34.41 10.08 -54.05
C GLY A 856 -33.36 8.96 -54.03
N ARG A 857 -32.37 9.00 -53.11
CA ARG A 857 -31.29 8.01 -53.06
C ARG A 857 -31.72 6.83 -52.21
N THR A 858 -31.49 5.62 -52.71
CA THR A 858 -31.71 4.35 -52.00
C THR A 858 -30.47 3.94 -51.20
N PRO A 859 -30.55 2.93 -50.31
CA PRO A 859 -29.37 2.36 -49.66
C PRO A 859 -28.27 1.95 -50.64
N LEU A 860 -28.65 1.44 -51.82
CA LEU A 860 -27.72 1.06 -52.89
C LEU A 860 -26.94 2.27 -53.47
N HIS A 861 -27.56 3.46 -53.50
CA HIS A 861 -26.83 4.70 -53.85
C HIS A 861 -25.81 5.06 -52.77
N TYR A 862 -26.15 4.91 -51.49
CA TYR A 862 -25.22 5.21 -50.39
C TYR A 862 -24.03 4.27 -50.37
N ILE A 863 -24.23 3.02 -50.82
CA ILE A 863 -23.11 2.16 -51.16
C ILE A 863 -22.26 2.88 -52.21
N ALA A 864 -22.75 3.04 -53.43
CA ALA A 864 -21.96 3.60 -54.53
C ALA A 864 -21.27 4.97 -54.26
N ILE A 865 -21.75 5.77 -53.30
CA ILE A 865 -21.19 7.07 -52.88
C ILE A 865 -19.91 6.96 -52.01
N ASN A 866 -19.71 5.88 -51.25
CA ASN A 866 -18.59 5.79 -50.29
C ASN A 866 -17.23 5.75 -50.99
N SER A 867 -16.20 6.35 -50.37
CA SER A 867 -14.84 6.44 -50.91
C SER A 867 -13.87 5.40 -50.32
N SER A 868 -14.36 4.48 -49.48
CA SER A 868 -13.55 3.45 -48.82
C SER A 868 -14.15 2.08 -49.13
N PHE A 869 -13.67 1.45 -50.19
CA PHE A 869 -14.14 0.14 -50.62
C PHE A 869 -13.23 -0.95 -50.07
N ASP A 870 -13.82 -1.93 -49.37
CA ASP A 870 -13.20 -3.21 -49.00
C ASP A 870 -14.10 -4.34 -49.55
N SER A 871 -13.55 -5.53 -49.71
CA SER A 871 -14.21 -6.75 -50.20
C SER A 871 -15.58 -7.04 -49.54
N THR A 872 -15.76 -6.72 -48.26
CA THR A 872 -17.01 -6.89 -47.49
C THR A 872 -18.19 -6.07 -48.02
N TRP A 873 -17.94 -5.07 -48.86
CA TRP A 873 -18.99 -4.20 -49.41
C TRP A 873 -19.71 -4.79 -50.61
N LEU A 874 -19.08 -5.70 -51.36
CA LEU A 874 -19.72 -6.43 -52.45
C LEU A 874 -20.79 -7.39 -51.91
N GLU A 875 -20.58 -7.93 -50.71
CA GLU A 875 -21.56 -8.77 -50.01
C GLU A 875 -22.82 -7.96 -49.65
N ASN A 876 -22.68 -6.71 -49.19
CA ASN A 876 -23.81 -5.80 -48.94
C ASN A 876 -24.61 -5.49 -50.22
N VAL A 877 -23.93 -5.30 -51.35
CA VAL A 877 -24.59 -5.07 -52.66
C VAL A 877 -25.33 -6.32 -53.09
N GLY A 878 -24.68 -7.49 -53.03
CA GLY A 878 -25.31 -8.77 -53.31
C GLY A 878 -26.52 -9.04 -52.41
N LEU A 879 -26.44 -8.66 -51.13
CA LEU A 879 -27.53 -8.79 -50.17
C LEU A 879 -28.70 -7.88 -50.50
N LEU A 880 -28.47 -6.58 -50.75
CA LEU A 880 -29.54 -5.65 -51.16
C LEU A 880 -30.24 -6.12 -52.44
N ILE A 881 -29.47 -6.53 -53.46
CA ILE A 881 -30.02 -7.01 -54.73
C ILE A 881 -30.81 -8.31 -54.52
N LYS A 882 -30.28 -9.26 -53.76
CA LYS A 882 -30.99 -10.51 -53.40
C LYS A 882 -32.32 -10.25 -52.71
N HIS A 883 -32.40 -9.18 -51.91
CA HIS A 883 -33.61 -8.76 -51.22
C HIS A 883 -34.47 -7.75 -52.01
N GLY A 884 -34.20 -7.57 -53.32
CA GLY A 884 -35.07 -6.85 -54.25
C GLY A 884 -34.74 -5.37 -54.46
N ALA A 885 -33.54 -4.92 -54.12
CA ALA A 885 -33.11 -3.56 -54.44
C ALA A 885 -33.03 -3.34 -55.96
N ASP A 886 -33.71 -2.31 -56.47
CA ASP A 886 -33.70 -1.95 -57.88
C ASP A 886 -32.45 -1.13 -58.24
N VAL A 887 -31.56 -1.75 -59.01
CA VAL A 887 -30.30 -1.16 -59.50
C VAL A 887 -30.52 -0.01 -60.50
N SER A 888 -31.73 0.15 -61.03
CA SER A 888 -32.11 1.19 -61.99
C SER A 888 -32.77 2.42 -61.35
N THR A 889 -32.99 2.41 -60.03
CA THR A 889 -33.59 3.54 -59.32
C THR A 889 -32.76 4.80 -59.54
N THR A 890 -33.44 5.91 -59.87
CA THR A 890 -32.79 7.21 -60.08
C THR A 890 -33.05 8.16 -58.92
N ASP A 891 -32.03 8.93 -58.56
CA ASP A 891 -32.16 10.04 -57.62
C ASP A 891 -32.80 11.29 -58.29
N ILE A 892 -32.96 12.37 -57.54
CA ILE A 892 -33.57 13.63 -58.06
C ILE A 892 -32.77 14.28 -59.20
N GLU A 893 -31.51 13.91 -59.43
CA GLU A 893 -30.68 14.38 -60.54
C GLU A 893 -30.68 13.39 -61.72
N GLY A 894 -31.48 12.32 -61.66
CA GLY A 894 -31.52 11.26 -62.66
C GLY A 894 -30.35 10.29 -62.57
N ARG A 895 -29.56 10.31 -61.49
CA ARG A 895 -28.41 9.41 -61.32
C ARG A 895 -28.86 8.10 -60.70
N THR A 896 -28.39 7.00 -61.27
CA THR A 896 -28.49 5.64 -60.71
C THR A 896 -27.24 5.30 -59.87
N PRO A 897 -27.24 4.20 -59.09
CA PRO A 897 -26.08 3.79 -58.31
C PRO A 897 -24.78 3.64 -59.13
N ILE A 898 -24.87 3.18 -60.38
CA ILE A 898 -23.71 3.02 -61.27
C ILE A 898 -23.05 4.38 -61.63
N HIS A 899 -23.81 5.47 -61.71
CA HIS A 899 -23.25 6.82 -61.89
C HIS A 899 -22.34 7.20 -60.72
N TYR A 900 -22.78 6.91 -59.49
CA TYR A 900 -22.01 7.20 -58.29
C TYR A 900 -20.76 6.31 -58.19
N ALA A 901 -20.88 5.03 -58.53
CA ALA A 901 -19.74 4.10 -58.57
C ALA A 901 -18.65 4.59 -59.55
N CYS A 902 -19.03 5.00 -60.76
CA CYS A 902 -18.12 5.55 -61.76
C CYS A 902 -17.51 6.90 -61.34
N SER A 903 -18.25 7.74 -60.61
CA SER A 903 -17.74 9.03 -60.09
C SER A 903 -16.68 8.90 -58.99
N ASN A 904 -16.51 7.69 -58.42
CA ASN A 904 -15.55 7.41 -57.36
C ASN A 904 -14.33 6.59 -57.83
N ALA A 905 -14.18 6.36 -59.14
CA ALA A 905 -13.13 5.52 -59.75
C ALA A 905 -11.67 5.97 -59.51
N ARG A 906 -11.45 7.10 -58.83
CA ARG A 906 -10.13 7.70 -58.56
C ARG A 906 -9.28 6.96 -57.52
N TYR A 907 -9.88 6.08 -56.70
CA TYR A 907 -9.23 5.55 -55.49
C TYR A 907 -9.05 4.02 -55.44
N TYR A 908 -9.83 3.21 -56.18
CA TYR A 908 -9.82 1.73 -56.09
C TYR A 908 -10.30 1.04 -57.40
N SER A 909 -9.46 0.94 -58.44
CA SER A 909 -9.89 0.48 -59.78
C SER A 909 -10.58 -0.88 -59.80
N ASP A 910 -10.06 -1.85 -59.04
CA ASP A 910 -10.48 -3.25 -59.18
C ASP A 910 -11.81 -3.52 -58.47
N ILE A 911 -12.03 -2.93 -57.28
CA ILE A 911 -13.28 -3.12 -56.52
C ILE A 911 -14.43 -2.30 -57.14
N ILE A 912 -14.16 -1.10 -57.65
CA ILE A 912 -15.15 -0.33 -58.42
C ILE A 912 -15.55 -1.09 -59.68
N TRP A 913 -14.59 -1.71 -60.37
CA TRP A 913 -14.88 -2.54 -61.53
C TRP A 913 -15.77 -3.74 -61.17
N GLU A 914 -15.50 -4.41 -60.05
CA GLU A 914 -16.35 -5.49 -59.54
C GLU A 914 -17.77 -4.98 -59.18
N LEU A 915 -17.89 -3.80 -58.55
CA LEU A 915 -19.18 -3.17 -58.25
C LEU A 915 -19.97 -2.84 -59.51
N VAL A 916 -19.33 -2.19 -60.50
CA VAL A 916 -19.94 -1.87 -61.79
C VAL A 916 -20.35 -3.15 -62.52
N THR A 917 -19.47 -4.16 -62.55
CA THR A 917 -19.76 -5.47 -63.15
C THR A 917 -20.96 -6.12 -62.47
N LEU A 918 -21.01 -6.12 -61.14
CA LEU A 918 -22.11 -6.70 -60.37
C LEU A 918 -23.44 -6.00 -60.64
N LEU A 919 -23.44 -4.65 -60.70
CA LEU A 919 -24.63 -3.86 -61.03
C LEU A 919 -25.12 -4.14 -62.46
N VAL A 920 -24.21 -4.17 -63.45
CA VAL A 920 -24.55 -4.47 -64.85
C VAL A 920 -25.06 -5.89 -65.02
N GLN A 921 -24.45 -6.87 -64.36
CA GLN A 921 -24.92 -8.27 -64.35
C GLN A 921 -26.36 -8.39 -63.82
N HIS A 922 -26.77 -7.49 -62.92
CA HIS A 922 -28.11 -7.45 -62.35
C HIS A 922 -29.04 -6.43 -63.03
N GLY A 923 -28.67 -5.96 -64.23
CA GLY A 923 -29.56 -5.19 -65.11
C GLY A 923 -29.41 -3.67 -65.04
N ALA A 924 -28.35 -3.14 -64.42
CA ALA A 924 -28.06 -1.71 -64.49
C ALA A 924 -27.67 -1.29 -65.93
N ASP A 925 -28.30 -0.25 -66.46
CA ASP A 925 -27.97 0.31 -67.76
C ASP A 925 -26.72 1.19 -67.66
N ALA A 926 -25.62 0.76 -68.29
CA ALA A 926 -24.37 1.51 -68.34
C ALA A 926 -24.43 2.78 -69.22
N TRP A 927 -25.48 2.94 -70.02
CA TRP A 927 -25.68 4.06 -70.94
C TRP A 927 -26.77 5.03 -70.50
N ILE A 928 -27.37 4.81 -69.32
CA ILE A 928 -28.41 5.70 -68.79
C ILE A 928 -27.85 7.10 -68.59
N THR A 929 -28.62 8.14 -68.93
CA THR A 929 -28.17 9.53 -68.79
C THR A 929 -28.84 10.20 -67.61
N ASP A 930 -28.06 10.96 -66.83
CA ASP A 930 -28.60 11.84 -65.80
C ASP A 930 -29.30 13.07 -66.42
N GLN A 931 -29.88 13.93 -65.58
CA GLN A 931 -30.57 15.15 -66.05
C GLN A 931 -29.65 16.16 -66.78
N LYS A 932 -28.33 16.01 -66.67
CA LYS A 932 -27.34 16.80 -67.40
C LYS A 932 -26.91 16.13 -68.71
N GLY A 933 -27.51 14.98 -69.05
CA GLY A 933 -27.17 14.20 -70.24
C GLY A 933 -25.87 13.41 -70.10
N ARG A 934 -25.33 13.25 -68.88
CA ARG A 934 -24.09 12.51 -68.63
C ARG A 934 -24.39 11.04 -68.34
N THR A 935 -23.67 10.15 -69.00
CA THR A 935 -23.66 8.71 -68.73
C THR A 935 -22.73 8.36 -67.56
N PRO A 936 -22.86 7.17 -66.94
CA PRO A 936 -21.89 6.68 -65.96
C PRO A 936 -20.45 6.70 -66.48
N LEU A 937 -20.26 6.39 -67.77
CA LEU A 937 -18.96 6.44 -68.43
C LEU A 937 -18.37 7.85 -68.48
N ASP A 938 -19.19 8.88 -68.68
CA ASP A 938 -18.73 10.27 -68.66
C ASP A 938 -18.13 10.65 -67.30
N TYR A 939 -18.71 10.16 -66.19
CA TYR A 939 -18.16 10.37 -64.84
C TYR A 939 -16.84 9.63 -64.61
N ALA A 940 -16.65 8.45 -65.20
CA ALA A 940 -15.37 7.73 -65.14
C ALA A 940 -14.28 8.45 -65.95
N ASN A 941 -14.63 8.95 -67.14
CA ASN A 941 -13.71 9.63 -68.05
C ASN A 941 -13.26 11.01 -67.54
N GLU A 942 -14.16 11.76 -66.87
CA GLU A 942 -13.88 13.07 -66.27
C GLU A 942 -12.78 13.00 -65.19
N ILE A 943 -12.53 11.82 -64.62
CA ILE A 943 -11.60 11.61 -63.51
C ILE A 943 -10.26 11.01 -63.96
N ASN A 944 -10.27 10.09 -64.94
CA ASN A 944 -9.08 9.32 -65.30
C ASN A 944 -8.37 9.73 -66.58
N ASN A 945 -8.95 10.50 -67.51
CA ASN A 945 -8.27 10.81 -68.78
C ASN A 945 -7.75 9.54 -69.51
N ILE A 946 -8.42 8.40 -69.32
CA ILE A 946 -8.06 7.12 -69.94
C ILE A 946 -9.09 6.85 -71.02
N GLU A 947 -8.68 7.03 -72.27
CA GLU A 947 -9.26 6.33 -73.42
C GLU A 947 -8.76 4.88 -73.36
N GLU A 948 -9.63 3.96 -72.97
CA GLU A 948 -9.86 2.62 -73.55
C GLU A 948 -10.81 1.77 -72.68
#